data_AF-A0A395T7U6-F1
#
_entry.id   AF-A0A395T7U6-F1
#
_cell.length_a   1.000
_cell.length_b   1.000
_cell.length_c   1.000
_cell.angle_alpha   90.00
_cell.angle_beta   90.00
_cell.angle_gamma   90.00
#
_symmetry.space_group_name_H-M   'P 1'
#
loop_
_entity.id
_entity.type
_entity.pdbx_description
1 polymer ?
#
loop_
_entity_poly.entity_id
_entity_poly.type
_entity_poly.pdbx_seq_one_letter_code
_entity_poly.pdbx_strand_id
1 'polypeptide(L)'
;MHQELTQHIIKNFNITSHALTCGDGFSGSHRLRDVLARFINRNFHPNKPVTKDELIVTNGVGQAIELSSFSLCDKGDGVLLGRPYYGNFPIDLGYRAEAKVLGVSFGDVDPFSFEAVEFYEKALRDAREQGTRVRVILLCNPHNPLGRCYTPQVIQAYMRLCQKHNLHLLVDEVYALSVWKNENAPDAPEFTSALSIDTEGLVDRNLVHVMWGMSKDFGANGMRIGCLVTRNQDLMRACIANSEFSGPSSLSDLAATSILSDDAFLESFVKENRLRLAQNYKIVTQFLISHGIPYKEGSNAGLFVWADLFAPNRNKINSLLTEQKEASPEALETMETRITGVLLKHKIFVASGSDFGTDVSGWFRIVFAHEKTYLLEGLERTVGAVKDFGLQLIKEQLSDETEKAIRDVDNEVKGRLALVTGASGGIGSAIARALAAEGCDVVLHCNSSLHKVESLSKELSSSYPEQLFPCISADLSSRDQTRGLVDKVFQDSSISTKHKAVAILVANAGLGRRIRDIKDIEEEDWDTVMEVNSRSQFVVTKACLPGMRAQGWGRVILIGSISSHGGGINGCHYAATKGALSSMGKNLSTVLAGEGVTVNAILPAMIGFTDMIPTPKSTTWTNKTDLEELKATDPGLAIAASVPVRRLGHPQEVANVAVMMAKTGYLTGQDILLSGGLK
;
A
#
# COMPACT_ATOMS: atom_id res chain seq x y z
N MET A 1 5.10 -28.92 -9.26
CA MET A 1 3.78 -29.58 -9.21
C MET A 1 2.91 -29.17 -10.39
N HIS A 2 2.84 -27.89 -10.77
CA HIS A 2 2.02 -27.48 -11.93
C HIS A 2 2.45 -28.12 -13.25
N GLN A 3 3.76 -28.25 -13.50
CA GLN A 3 4.25 -28.88 -14.74
C GLN A 3 3.76 -30.33 -14.85
N GLU A 4 3.87 -31.11 -13.78
CA GLU A 4 3.43 -32.51 -13.72
C GLU A 4 1.91 -32.62 -13.94
N LEU A 5 1.14 -31.74 -13.29
CA LEU A 5 -0.32 -31.72 -13.41
C LEU A 5 -0.77 -31.34 -14.83
N THR A 6 -0.19 -30.29 -15.41
CA THR A 6 -0.53 -29.83 -16.76
C THR A 6 -0.18 -30.88 -17.81
N GLN A 7 0.98 -31.52 -17.70
CA GLN A 7 1.36 -32.61 -18.62
C GLN A 7 0.37 -33.78 -18.54
N HIS A 8 -0.04 -34.17 -17.31
CA HIS A 8 -1.03 -35.23 -17.12
C HIS A 8 -2.38 -34.87 -17.74
N ILE A 9 -2.86 -33.63 -17.51
CA ILE A 9 -4.12 -33.16 -18.11
C ILE A 9 -4.01 -33.20 -19.63
N ILE A 10 -3.01 -32.55 -20.24
CA ILE A 10 -2.87 -32.49 -21.71
C ILE A 10 -2.86 -33.88 -22.35
N LYS A 11 -2.19 -34.84 -21.71
CA LYS A 11 -2.09 -36.22 -22.21
C LYS A 11 -3.43 -36.98 -22.14
N ASN A 12 -4.24 -36.70 -21.11
CA ASN A 12 -5.41 -37.52 -20.77
C ASN A 12 -6.76 -36.79 -20.93
N PHE A 13 -6.75 -35.55 -21.43
CA PHE A 13 -7.96 -34.74 -21.59
C PHE A 13 -8.65 -35.04 -22.92
N ASN A 14 -9.77 -35.75 -22.86
CA ASN A 14 -10.56 -36.13 -24.04
C ASN A 14 -12.00 -35.64 -23.92
N ILE A 15 -12.34 -34.58 -24.64
CA ILE A 15 -13.66 -33.93 -24.59
C ILE A 15 -14.69 -34.78 -25.36
N THR A 16 -15.78 -35.14 -24.69
CA THR A 16 -16.94 -35.80 -25.31
C THR A 16 -18.05 -34.79 -25.58
N SER A 17 -18.95 -35.08 -26.53
CA SER A 17 -20.13 -34.24 -26.78
C SER A 17 -20.99 -34.06 -25.52
N HIS A 18 -21.09 -35.09 -24.67
CA HIS A 18 -21.80 -35.04 -23.39
C HIS A 18 -21.22 -33.96 -22.45
N ALA A 19 -19.89 -33.80 -22.42
CA ALA A 19 -19.21 -32.78 -21.61
C ALA A 19 -19.51 -31.33 -22.06
N LEU A 20 -20.13 -31.13 -23.22
CA LEU A 20 -20.58 -29.82 -23.72
C LEU A 20 -22.06 -29.54 -23.42
N THR A 21 -22.73 -30.41 -22.67
CA THR A 21 -24.14 -30.29 -22.26
C THR A 21 -24.25 -30.07 -20.74
N CYS A 22 -25.49 -29.98 -20.22
CA CYS A 22 -25.75 -29.98 -18.77
C CYS A 22 -25.44 -31.33 -18.08
N GLY A 23 -25.02 -32.35 -18.85
CA GLY A 23 -24.50 -33.60 -18.33
C GLY A 23 -25.48 -34.32 -17.41
N ASP A 24 -25.00 -34.72 -16.23
CA ASP A 24 -25.76 -35.39 -15.17
C ASP A 24 -26.34 -34.41 -14.13
N GLY A 25 -26.45 -33.12 -14.48
CA GLY A 25 -26.91 -32.04 -13.61
C GLY A 25 -25.80 -31.30 -12.88
N PHE A 26 -26.19 -30.43 -11.95
CA PHE A 26 -25.30 -29.41 -11.37
C PHE A 26 -24.57 -29.83 -10.09
N SER A 27 -24.78 -31.06 -9.62
CA SER A 27 -24.08 -31.63 -8.45
C SER A 27 -22.81 -32.40 -8.81
N GLY A 28 -22.37 -32.30 -10.08
CA GLY A 28 -21.23 -33.02 -10.65
C GLY A 28 -21.62 -34.32 -11.33
N SER A 29 -20.83 -34.71 -12.33
CA SER A 29 -21.10 -35.91 -13.13
C SER A 29 -21.12 -37.17 -12.26
N HIS A 30 -21.90 -38.16 -12.67
CA HIS A 30 -21.90 -39.46 -11.99
C HIS A 30 -20.49 -40.05 -11.95
N ARG A 31 -19.76 -39.90 -13.06
CA ARG A 31 -18.38 -40.37 -13.19
C ARG A 31 -17.45 -39.69 -12.19
N LEU A 32 -17.48 -38.36 -12.08
CA LEU A 32 -16.63 -37.65 -11.13
C LEU A 32 -16.99 -38.01 -9.69
N ARG A 33 -18.27 -38.10 -9.35
CA ARG A 33 -18.69 -38.48 -7.99
C ARG A 33 -18.26 -39.89 -7.63
N ASP A 34 -18.35 -40.85 -8.55
CA ASP A 34 -17.83 -42.22 -8.35
C ASP A 34 -16.30 -42.23 -8.16
N VAL A 35 -15.58 -41.41 -8.93
CA VAL A 35 -14.11 -41.25 -8.80
C VAL A 35 -13.73 -40.58 -7.48
N LEU A 36 -14.43 -39.52 -7.07
CA LEU A 36 -14.23 -38.84 -5.79
C LEU A 36 -14.53 -39.76 -4.61
N ALA A 37 -15.62 -40.54 -4.66
CA ALA A 37 -15.93 -41.52 -3.62
C ALA A 37 -14.77 -42.52 -3.43
N ARG A 38 -14.27 -43.08 -4.53
CA ARG A 38 -13.10 -43.97 -4.51
C ARG A 38 -11.84 -43.27 -3.96
N PHE A 39 -11.57 -42.05 -4.42
CA PHE A 39 -10.44 -41.27 -3.96
C PHE A 39 -10.50 -40.99 -2.45
N ILE A 40 -11.67 -40.58 -1.94
CA ILE A 40 -11.89 -40.33 -0.50
C ILE A 40 -11.74 -41.64 0.28
N ASN A 41 -12.39 -42.72 -0.15
CA ASN A 41 -12.28 -44.03 0.51
C ASN A 41 -10.81 -44.48 0.64
N ARG A 42 -10.00 -44.21 -0.38
CA ARG A 42 -8.60 -44.58 -0.43
C ARG A 42 -7.69 -43.70 0.43
N ASN A 43 -7.95 -42.40 0.52
CA ASN A 43 -7.00 -41.44 1.13
C ASN A 43 -7.44 -40.93 2.51
N PHE A 44 -8.75 -40.97 2.81
CA PHE A 44 -9.34 -40.45 4.04
C PHE A 44 -9.73 -41.58 5.01
N HIS A 45 -9.70 -42.84 4.53
CA HIS A 45 -9.97 -44.05 5.31
C HIS A 45 -11.25 -43.95 6.16
N PRO A 46 -12.40 -43.64 5.55
CA PRO A 46 -13.63 -43.42 6.30
C PRO A 46 -14.08 -44.70 7.01
N ASN A 47 -14.63 -44.59 8.22
CA ASN A 47 -15.07 -45.73 9.03
C ASN A 47 -16.14 -46.58 8.30
N LYS A 48 -17.01 -45.91 7.54
CA LYS A 48 -17.91 -46.53 6.56
C LYS A 48 -17.57 -45.98 5.18
N PRO A 49 -17.49 -46.81 4.13
CA PRO A 49 -17.20 -46.34 2.78
C PRO A 49 -18.17 -45.24 2.34
N VAL A 50 -17.63 -44.18 1.76
CA VAL A 50 -18.39 -43.09 1.12
C VAL A 50 -18.88 -43.55 -0.24
N THR A 51 -20.14 -43.25 -0.57
CA THR A 51 -20.72 -43.48 -1.90
C THR A 51 -20.89 -42.17 -2.67
N LYS A 52 -21.12 -42.26 -3.98
CA LYS A 52 -21.41 -41.07 -4.81
C LYS A 52 -22.69 -40.32 -4.41
N ASP A 53 -23.60 -40.98 -3.70
CA ASP A 53 -24.87 -40.41 -3.25
C ASP A 53 -24.72 -39.66 -1.91
N GLU A 54 -23.55 -39.76 -1.28
CA GLU A 54 -23.15 -38.98 -0.11
C GLU A 54 -22.25 -37.78 -0.50
N LEU A 55 -22.11 -37.50 -1.80
CA LEU A 55 -21.22 -36.48 -2.36
C LEU A 55 -21.94 -35.46 -3.25
N ILE A 56 -21.58 -34.20 -3.06
CA ILE A 56 -21.91 -33.10 -3.98
C ILE A 56 -20.61 -32.49 -4.46
N VAL A 57 -20.45 -32.31 -5.77
CA VAL A 57 -19.32 -31.57 -6.35
C VAL A 57 -19.64 -30.08 -6.33
N THR A 58 -18.66 -29.30 -5.91
CA THR A 58 -18.78 -27.86 -5.69
C THR A 58 -17.74 -27.09 -6.50
N ASN A 59 -17.97 -25.79 -6.69
CA ASN A 59 -17.02 -24.86 -7.31
C ASN A 59 -15.83 -24.53 -6.37
N GLY A 60 -15.14 -25.57 -5.89
CA GLY A 60 -14.14 -25.50 -4.82
C GLY A 60 -14.76 -25.57 -3.42
N VAL A 61 -13.90 -25.62 -2.40
CA VAL A 61 -14.31 -25.75 -0.99
C VAL A 61 -14.98 -24.49 -0.45
N GLY A 62 -14.60 -23.29 -0.93
CA GLY A 62 -15.27 -22.05 -0.54
C GLY A 62 -16.78 -22.09 -0.81
N GLN A 63 -17.19 -22.60 -1.99
CA GLN A 63 -18.61 -22.80 -2.29
C GLN A 63 -19.23 -23.91 -1.42
N ALA A 64 -18.49 -24.97 -1.08
CA ALA A 64 -19.01 -26.01 -0.18
C ALA A 64 -19.32 -25.48 1.22
N ILE A 65 -18.47 -24.59 1.74
CA ILE A 65 -18.67 -23.90 3.02
C ILE A 65 -19.91 -23.02 2.96
N GLU A 66 -20.01 -22.20 1.91
CA GLU A 66 -21.12 -21.29 1.71
C GLU A 66 -22.46 -22.04 1.53
N LEU A 67 -22.47 -23.10 0.73
CA LEU A 67 -23.63 -23.96 0.51
C LEU A 67 -24.10 -24.62 1.82
N SER A 68 -23.14 -25.04 2.65
CA SER A 68 -23.42 -25.54 4.00
C SER A 68 -23.99 -24.45 4.89
N SER A 69 -23.46 -23.22 4.83
CA SER A 69 -23.98 -22.06 5.57
C SER A 69 -25.43 -21.79 5.21
N PHE A 70 -25.75 -21.69 3.91
CA PHE A 70 -27.12 -21.49 3.41
C PHE A 70 -28.10 -22.58 3.85
N SER A 71 -27.62 -23.81 3.99
CA SER A 71 -28.47 -24.97 4.27
C SER A 71 -28.62 -25.27 5.76
N LEU A 72 -27.68 -24.81 6.59
CA LEU A 72 -27.61 -25.12 8.02
C LEU A 72 -27.93 -23.93 8.94
N CYS A 73 -27.79 -22.70 8.44
CA CYS A 73 -27.93 -21.47 9.20
C CYS A 73 -29.07 -20.62 8.66
N ASP A 74 -29.85 -20.02 9.56
CA ASP A 74 -30.69 -18.87 9.25
C ASP A 74 -29.87 -17.57 9.36
N LYS A 75 -30.40 -16.46 8.83
CA LYS A 75 -29.79 -15.13 9.00
C LYS A 75 -29.53 -14.84 10.49
N GLY A 76 -28.28 -14.55 10.82
CA GLY A 76 -27.85 -14.23 12.18
C GLY A 76 -27.52 -15.43 13.07
N ASP A 77 -27.72 -16.68 12.60
CA ASP A 77 -27.21 -17.86 13.29
C ASP A 77 -25.67 -17.83 13.35
N GLY A 78 -25.10 -18.38 14.42
CA GLY A 78 -23.67 -18.38 14.70
C GLY A 78 -22.94 -19.63 14.23
N VAL A 79 -21.70 -19.43 13.77
CA VAL A 79 -20.71 -20.47 13.46
C VAL A 79 -19.47 -20.26 14.33
N LEU A 80 -19.13 -21.24 15.17
CA LEU A 80 -17.95 -21.17 16.04
C LEU A 80 -16.69 -21.59 15.28
N LEU A 81 -15.65 -20.75 15.36
CA LEU A 81 -14.37 -20.91 14.66
C LEU A 81 -13.20 -20.57 15.58
N GLY A 82 -12.24 -21.49 15.73
CA GLY A 82 -11.07 -21.28 16.59
C GLY A 82 -10.09 -20.29 16.00
N ARG A 83 -9.61 -19.33 16.79
CA ARG A 83 -8.60 -18.35 16.36
C ARG A 83 -7.18 -18.90 16.49
N PRO A 84 -6.26 -18.55 15.57
CA PRO A 84 -6.53 -17.93 14.26
C PRO A 84 -7.20 -18.93 13.31
N TYR A 85 -7.97 -18.45 12.34
CA TYR A 85 -8.66 -19.27 11.33
C TYR A 85 -8.39 -18.77 9.91
N TYR A 86 -8.78 -19.52 8.88
CA TYR A 86 -8.68 -19.07 7.49
C TYR A 86 -9.47 -17.77 7.25
N GLY A 87 -8.77 -16.73 6.81
CA GLY A 87 -9.31 -15.36 6.71
C GLY A 87 -10.57 -15.16 5.87
N ASN A 88 -10.89 -16.06 4.93
CA ASN A 88 -12.12 -15.93 4.15
C ASN A 88 -13.31 -16.68 4.76
N PHE A 89 -13.18 -17.44 5.86
CA PHE A 89 -14.36 -18.06 6.47
C PHE A 89 -15.49 -17.06 6.81
N PRO A 90 -15.22 -15.85 7.34
CA PRO A 90 -16.27 -14.83 7.52
C PRO A 90 -16.97 -14.42 6.21
N ILE A 91 -16.24 -14.41 5.10
CA ILE A 91 -16.81 -14.09 3.78
C ILE A 91 -17.66 -15.26 3.30
N ASP A 92 -17.08 -16.46 3.27
CA ASP A 92 -17.69 -17.68 2.75
C ASP A 92 -18.97 -18.05 3.54
N LEU A 93 -18.99 -17.80 4.85
CA LEU A 93 -20.13 -18.08 5.72
C LEU A 93 -21.13 -16.91 5.81
N GLY A 94 -20.65 -15.67 5.74
CA GLY A 94 -21.41 -14.50 6.20
C GLY A 94 -21.94 -13.57 5.11
N TYR A 95 -21.27 -13.44 3.95
CA TYR A 95 -21.65 -12.39 2.99
C TYR A 95 -23.01 -12.61 2.34
N ARG A 96 -23.35 -13.86 2.00
CA ARG A 96 -24.62 -14.19 1.34
C ARG A 96 -25.59 -14.96 2.23
N ALA A 97 -25.08 -15.90 3.03
CA ALA A 97 -25.90 -16.65 3.98
C ALA A 97 -26.18 -15.89 5.28
N GLU A 98 -25.50 -14.75 5.51
CA GLU A 98 -25.67 -13.90 6.70
C GLU A 98 -25.48 -14.63 8.04
N ALA A 99 -24.71 -15.72 8.07
CA ALA A 99 -24.28 -16.37 9.29
C ALA A 99 -23.18 -15.56 9.97
N LYS A 100 -23.20 -15.52 11.31
CA LYS A 100 -22.22 -14.80 12.12
C LYS A 100 -21.06 -15.72 12.48
N VAL A 101 -19.85 -15.37 12.05
CA VAL A 101 -18.65 -16.03 12.55
C VAL A 101 -18.34 -15.55 13.96
N LEU A 102 -18.28 -16.50 14.89
CA LEU A 102 -17.96 -16.29 16.30
C LEU A 102 -16.59 -16.91 16.57
N GLY A 103 -15.56 -16.04 16.64
CA GLY A 103 -14.19 -16.46 16.91
C GLY A 103 -14.01 -16.94 18.36
N VAL A 104 -13.42 -18.12 18.54
CA VAL A 104 -13.08 -18.70 19.84
C VAL A 104 -11.60 -18.42 20.12
N SER A 105 -11.36 -17.63 21.17
CA SER A 105 -10.03 -17.27 21.66
C SER A 105 -9.58 -18.24 22.74
N PHE A 106 -8.32 -18.68 22.70
CA PHE A 106 -7.78 -19.71 23.60
C PHE A 106 -6.78 -19.18 24.64
N GLY A 107 -6.36 -17.91 24.53
CA GLY A 107 -5.26 -17.40 25.35
C GLY A 107 -3.98 -18.20 25.12
N ASP A 108 -3.40 -18.75 26.19
CA ASP A 108 -2.18 -19.56 26.14
C ASP A 108 -2.44 -21.06 25.85
N VAL A 109 -3.70 -21.48 25.74
CA VAL A 109 -4.07 -22.87 25.49
C VAL A 109 -3.83 -23.25 24.04
N ASP A 110 -3.25 -24.43 23.80
CA ASP A 110 -3.04 -24.96 22.44
C ASP A 110 -4.40 -25.25 21.77
N PRO A 111 -4.75 -24.63 20.62
CA PRO A 111 -6.04 -24.84 19.94
C PRO A 111 -6.29 -26.29 19.50
N PHE A 112 -5.25 -27.12 19.45
CA PHE A 112 -5.32 -28.55 19.09
C PHE A 112 -5.47 -29.48 20.31
N SER A 113 -5.58 -28.93 21.53
CA SER A 113 -5.68 -29.71 22.77
C SER A 113 -7.13 -30.07 23.13
N PHE A 114 -7.30 -30.95 24.12
CA PHE A 114 -8.62 -31.22 24.70
C PHE A 114 -9.17 -30.00 25.45
N GLU A 115 -8.31 -29.22 26.11
CA GLU A 115 -8.70 -28.05 26.88
C GLU A 115 -9.33 -26.97 25.96
N ALA A 116 -8.88 -26.87 24.71
CA ALA A 116 -9.48 -25.97 23.71
C ALA A 116 -10.98 -26.22 23.49
N VAL A 117 -11.46 -27.46 23.66
CA VAL A 117 -12.89 -27.80 23.50
C VAL A 117 -13.76 -27.11 24.54
N GLU A 118 -13.23 -26.87 25.75
CA GLU A 118 -13.94 -26.15 26.81
C GLU A 118 -14.17 -24.68 26.46
N PHE A 119 -13.25 -24.06 25.70
CA PHE A 119 -13.39 -22.69 25.20
C PHE A 119 -14.50 -22.59 24.15
N TYR A 120 -14.68 -23.60 23.30
CA TYR A 120 -15.83 -23.66 22.39
C TYR A 120 -17.14 -23.78 23.15
N GLU A 121 -17.19 -24.61 24.21
CA GLU A 121 -18.38 -24.74 25.04
C GLU A 121 -18.69 -23.42 25.79
N LYS A 122 -17.65 -22.71 26.25
CA LYS A 122 -17.80 -21.37 26.82
C LYS A 122 -18.35 -20.39 25.79
N ALA A 123 -17.75 -20.30 24.60
CA ALA A 123 -18.19 -19.42 23.54
C ALA A 123 -19.64 -19.70 23.10
N LEU A 124 -20.07 -20.97 23.13
CA LEU A 124 -21.46 -21.35 22.90
C LEU A 124 -22.41 -20.78 23.97
N ARG A 125 -22.01 -20.79 25.26
CA ARG A 125 -22.80 -20.19 26.35
C ARG A 125 -22.88 -18.68 26.19
N ASP A 126 -21.73 -18.03 25.98
CA ASP A 126 -21.64 -16.58 25.80
C ASP A 126 -22.51 -16.11 24.61
N ALA A 127 -22.48 -16.84 23.48
CA ALA A 127 -23.32 -16.54 22.32
C ALA A 127 -24.81 -16.61 22.63
N ARG A 128 -25.25 -17.59 23.43
CA ARG A 128 -26.64 -17.74 23.86
C ARG A 128 -27.08 -16.59 24.76
N GLU A 129 -26.21 -16.16 25.68
CA GLU A 129 -26.47 -14.99 26.54
C GLU A 129 -26.61 -13.69 25.73
N GLN A 130 -25.85 -13.59 24.63
CA GLN A 130 -25.94 -12.48 23.67
C GLN A 130 -27.08 -12.63 22.65
N GLY A 131 -27.95 -13.65 22.80
CA GLY A 131 -29.09 -13.89 21.91
C GLY A 131 -28.74 -14.42 20.52
N THR A 132 -27.53 -14.93 20.32
CA THR A 132 -27.11 -15.56 19.04
C THR A 132 -27.24 -17.07 19.13
N ARG A 133 -28.05 -17.67 18.25
CA ARG A 133 -28.20 -19.12 18.14
C ARG A 133 -27.05 -19.71 17.33
N VAL A 134 -26.19 -20.50 17.95
CA VAL A 134 -25.13 -21.22 17.24
C VAL A 134 -25.67 -22.51 16.62
N ARG A 135 -25.27 -22.80 15.37
CA ARG A 135 -25.66 -24.01 14.63
C ARG A 135 -24.50 -24.91 14.28
N VAL A 136 -23.33 -24.34 14.09
CA VAL A 136 -22.19 -25.02 13.49
C VAL A 136 -20.91 -24.77 14.30
N ILE A 137 -20.12 -25.83 14.49
CA ILE A 137 -18.69 -25.74 14.77
C ILE A 137 -17.97 -26.06 13.45
N LEU A 138 -17.07 -25.17 13.01
CA LEU A 138 -16.23 -25.43 11.84
C LEU A 138 -14.78 -25.66 12.28
N LEU A 139 -14.20 -26.77 11.83
CA LEU A 139 -12.79 -27.09 12.00
C LEU A 139 -12.10 -27.08 10.64
N CYS A 140 -10.82 -26.70 10.61
CA CYS A 140 -9.93 -26.87 9.46
C CYS A 140 -8.86 -27.89 9.84
N ASN A 141 -8.81 -29.05 9.18
CA ASN A 141 -7.94 -30.16 9.53
C ASN A 141 -7.38 -30.85 8.26
N PRO A 142 -6.10 -30.67 7.90
CA PRO A 142 -5.08 -29.90 8.61
C PRO A 142 -5.35 -28.39 8.62
N HIS A 143 -4.87 -27.72 9.67
CA HIS A 143 -5.30 -26.38 10.04
C HIS A 143 -4.59 -25.26 9.27
N ASN A 144 -5.33 -24.19 8.98
CA ASN A 144 -4.84 -22.94 8.40
C ASN A 144 -5.19 -21.77 9.33
N PRO A 145 -4.20 -20.99 9.82
CA PRO A 145 -2.83 -20.86 9.32
C PRO A 145 -1.73 -21.65 10.07
N LEU A 146 -2.08 -22.52 11.03
CA LEU A 146 -1.09 -23.14 11.94
C LEU A 146 -0.36 -24.38 11.38
N GLY A 147 -0.89 -25.01 10.33
CA GLY A 147 -0.21 -26.09 9.61
C GLY A 147 -0.06 -27.39 10.40
N ARG A 148 -1.00 -27.66 11.31
CA ARG A 148 -1.02 -28.84 12.18
C ARG A 148 -2.30 -29.64 11.98
N CYS A 149 -2.22 -30.94 12.20
CA CYS A 149 -3.38 -31.82 12.26
C CYS A 149 -3.94 -31.90 13.69
N TYR A 150 -5.24 -32.11 13.82
CA TYR A 150 -5.84 -32.54 15.07
C TYR A 150 -5.58 -34.02 15.30
N THR A 151 -5.44 -34.43 16.56
CA THR A 151 -5.44 -35.86 16.89
C THR A 151 -6.87 -36.42 16.72
N PRO A 152 -7.02 -37.73 16.44
CA PRO A 152 -8.33 -38.37 16.36
C PRO A 152 -9.18 -38.13 17.61
N GLN A 153 -8.55 -38.15 18.79
CA GLN A 153 -9.24 -38.02 20.07
C GLN A 153 -9.77 -36.61 20.31
N VAL A 154 -9.09 -35.58 19.80
CA VAL A 154 -9.57 -34.19 19.88
C VAL A 154 -10.73 -33.97 18.91
N ILE A 155 -10.69 -34.53 17.70
CA ILE A 155 -11.85 -34.50 16.79
C ILE A 155 -13.05 -35.20 17.43
N GLN A 156 -12.85 -36.35 18.09
CA GLN A 156 -13.90 -37.02 18.87
C GLN A 156 -14.46 -36.14 20.00
N ALA A 157 -13.64 -35.34 20.66
CA ALA A 157 -14.09 -34.41 21.69
C ALA A 157 -15.00 -33.32 21.11
N TYR A 158 -14.67 -32.75 19.95
CA TYR A 158 -15.56 -31.85 19.22
C TYR A 158 -16.86 -32.54 18.78
N MET A 159 -16.81 -33.79 18.33
CA MET A 159 -18.01 -34.57 18.02
C MET A 159 -18.94 -34.75 19.23
N ARG A 160 -18.38 -35.06 20.42
CA ARG A 160 -19.16 -35.14 21.67
C ARG A 160 -19.79 -33.81 22.04
N LEU A 161 -19.06 -32.70 21.86
CA LEU A 161 -19.58 -31.35 22.10
C LEU A 161 -20.74 -31.04 21.16
N CYS A 162 -20.60 -31.35 19.86
CA CYS A 162 -21.66 -31.20 18.87
C CYS A 162 -22.88 -32.05 19.21
N GLN A 163 -22.71 -33.31 19.62
CA GLN A 163 -23.80 -34.17 20.09
C GLN A 163 -24.51 -33.57 21.31
N LYS A 164 -23.76 -33.12 22.31
CA LYS A 164 -24.29 -32.54 23.56
C LYS A 164 -25.19 -31.33 23.30
N HIS A 165 -24.89 -30.55 22.28
CA HIS A 165 -25.59 -29.29 21.98
C HIS A 165 -26.40 -29.31 20.69
N ASN A 166 -26.50 -30.46 20.02
CA ASN A 166 -27.16 -30.63 18.73
C ASN A 166 -26.65 -29.62 17.67
N LEU A 167 -25.33 -29.56 17.51
CA LEU A 167 -24.65 -28.71 16.54
C LEU A 167 -24.12 -29.54 15.39
N HIS A 168 -24.04 -28.95 14.19
CA HIS A 168 -23.32 -29.56 13.08
C HIS A 168 -21.81 -29.34 13.25
N LEU A 169 -21.02 -30.36 12.94
CA LEU A 169 -19.58 -30.30 12.79
C LEU A 169 -19.23 -30.28 11.30
N LEU A 170 -18.75 -29.14 10.82
CA LEU A 170 -18.16 -29.00 9.50
C LEU A 170 -16.63 -29.13 9.61
N VAL A 171 -16.03 -30.03 8.84
CA VAL A 171 -14.58 -30.20 8.83
C VAL A 171 -14.04 -29.94 7.42
N ASP A 172 -13.35 -28.82 7.26
CA ASP A 172 -12.61 -28.49 6.04
C ASP A 172 -11.28 -29.25 6.05
N GLU A 173 -11.18 -30.27 5.19
CA GLU A 173 -10.01 -31.13 5.06
C GLU A 173 -9.23 -30.88 3.78
N VAL A 174 -9.31 -29.67 3.21
CA VAL A 174 -8.70 -29.32 1.91
C VAL A 174 -7.17 -29.51 1.84
N TYR A 175 -6.48 -29.66 2.97
CA TYR A 175 -5.03 -29.90 3.06
C TYR A 175 -4.66 -31.37 3.36
N ALA A 176 -5.61 -32.31 3.28
CA ALA A 176 -5.44 -33.72 3.66
C ALA A 176 -4.22 -34.42 3.04
N LEU A 177 -3.84 -34.06 1.80
CA LEU A 177 -2.68 -34.65 1.12
C LEU A 177 -1.40 -33.82 1.24
N SER A 178 -1.51 -32.59 1.73
CA SER A 178 -0.40 -31.67 1.98
C SER A 178 0.20 -31.88 3.38
N VAL A 179 0.60 -33.11 3.70
CA VAL A 179 1.10 -33.52 5.03
C VAL A 179 2.43 -34.23 4.87
N TRP A 180 3.41 -33.91 5.71
CA TRP A 180 4.76 -34.49 5.62
C TRP A 180 5.33 -34.82 7.00
N LYS A 181 6.40 -35.62 7.01
CA LYS A 181 7.16 -35.89 8.23
C LYS A 181 8.01 -34.67 8.59
N ASN A 182 7.80 -34.11 9.77
CA ASN A 182 8.62 -33.03 10.30
C ASN A 182 9.69 -33.61 11.22
N GLU A 183 10.96 -33.55 10.82
CA GLU A 183 12.11 -34.03 11.61
C GLU A 183 12.23 -33.33 12.98
N ASN A 184 11.77 -32.08 13.07
CA ASN A 184 11.81 -31.29 14.30
C ASN A 184 10.56 -31.47 15.19
N ALA A 185 9.56 -32.23 14.70
CA ALA A 185 8.34 -32.54 15.44
C ALA A 185 7.91 -33.98 15.13
N PRO A 186 8.68 -35.00 15.57
CA PRO A 186 8.43 -36.40 15.23
C PRO A 186 7.08 -36.92 15.75
N ASP A 187 6.57 -36.32 16.84
CA ASP A 187 5.28 -36.66 17.45
C ASP A 187 4.11 -35.82 16.91
N ALA A 188 4.34 -35.01 15.86
CA ALA A 188 3.26 -34.23 15.25
C ALA A 188 2.17 -35.17 14.69
N PRO A 189 0.88 -34.96 15.04
CA PRO A 189 -0.18 -35.88 14.63
C PRO A 189 -0.28 -36.03 13.11
N GLU A 190 -0.34 -37.26 12.61
CA GLU A 190 -0.64 -37.49 11.19
C GLU A 190 -2.09 -37.09 10.86
N PHE A 191 -2.37 -36.82 9.58
CA PHE A 191 -3.72 -36.48 9.17
C PHE A 191 -4.67 -37.65 9.40
N THR A 192 -5.74 -37.37 10.15
CA THR A 192 -6.88 -38.28 10.36
C THR A 192 -8.13 -37.54 9.93
N SER A 193 -8.88 -38.11 8.99
CA SER A 193 -10.15 -37.53 8.56
C SER A 193 -11.23 -37.70 9.62
N ALA A 194 -12.11 -36.72 9.78
CA ALA A 194 -13.32 -36.88 10.59
C ALA A 194 -14.23 -38.01 10.07
N LEU A 195 -14.15 -38.38 8.78
CA LEU A 195 -14.88 -39.53 8.24
C LEU A 195 -14.36 -40.88 8.77
N SER A 196 -13.10 -40.93 9.21
CA SER A 196 -12.46 -42.16 9.73
C SER A 196 -12.87 -42.50 11.16
N ILE A 197 -13.52 -41.57 11.85
CA ILE A 197 -13.97 -41.76 13.23
C ILE A 197 -15.28 -42.54 13.23
N ASP A 198 -15.38 -43.56 14.08
CA ASP A 198 -16.64 -44.23 14.34
C ASP A 198 -17.58 -43.33 15.13
N THR A 199 -18.71 -43.00 14.51
CA THR A 199 -19.73 -42.13 15.10
C THR A 199 -20.68 -42.90 16.03
N GLU A 200 -20.70 -44.24 15.97
CA GLU A 200 -21.61 -45.06 16.77
C GLU A 200 -21.38 -44.83 18.28
N GLY A 201 -22.44 -44.44 18.99
CA GLY A 201 -22.37 -44.07 20.42
C GLY A 201 -21.61 -42.77 20.72
N LEU A 202 -21.09 -42.06 19.71
CA LEU A 202 -20.31 -40.82 19.86
C LEU A 202 -21.10 -39.57 19.48
N VAL A 203 -21.67 -39.55 18.28
CA VAL A 203 -22.42 -38.41 17.71
C VAL A 203 -23.38 -38.91 16.64
N ASP A 204 -24.53 -38.26 16.47
CA ASP A 204 -25.38 -38.51 15.31
C ASP A 204 -24.59 -38.20 14.02
N ARG A 205 -24.42 -39.23 13.18
CA ARG A 205 -23.73 -39.12 11.89
C ARG A 205 -24.32 -38.04 10.97
N ASN A 206 -25.57 -37.65 11.17
CA ASN A 206 -26.24 -36.58 10.41
C ASN A 206 -25.74 -35.17 10.80
N LEU A 207 -24.95 -35.06 11.86
CA LEU A 207 -24.35 -33.80 12.30
C LEU A 207 -22.90 -33.64 11.82
N VAL A 208 -22.28 -34.64 11.19
CA VAL A 208 -20.86 -34.59 10.79
C VAL A 208 -20.75 -34.50 9.27
N HIS A 209 -20.03 -33.50 8.79
CA HIS A 209 -19.84 -33.25 7.36
C HIS A 209 -18.38 -32.88 7.07
N VAL A 210 -17.86 -33.37 5.95
CA VAL A 210 -16.47 -33.16 5.55
C VAL A 210 -16.40 -32.51 4.19
N MET A 211 -15.44 -31.61 3.99
CA MET A 211 -15.21 -30.94 2.73
C MET A 211 -13.79 -31.19 2.27
N TRP A 212 -13.62 -31.33 0.96
CA TRP A 212 -12.30 -31.45 0.35
C TRP A 212 -12.29 -30.82 -1.05
N GLY A 213 -11.12 -30.49 -1.58
CA GLY A 213 -11.02 -30.08 -2.98
C GLY A 213 -9.59 -29.96 -3.50
N MET A 214 -9.48 -29.81 -4.81
CA MET A 214 -8.19 -29.85 -5.51
C MET A 214 -7.35 -28.58 -5.35
N SER A 215 -7.94 -27.52 -4.79
CA SER A 215 -7.34 -26.19 -4.75
C SER A 215 -5.98 -26.13 -4.06
N LYS A 216 -5.76 -26.95 -3.02
CA LYS A 216 -4.56 -26.89 -2.19
C LYS A 216 -3.65 -28.08 -2.46
N ASP A 217 -4.17 -29.29 -2.24
CA ASP A 217 -3.41 -30.54 -2.42
C ASP A 217 -2.82 -30.73 -3.82
N PHE A 218 -3.46 -30.17 -4.85
CA PHE A 218 -2.96 -30.22 -6.23
C PHE A 218 -2.45 -28.86 -6.74
N GLY A 219 -2.53 -27.80 -5.94
CA GLY A 219 -2.25 -26.44 -6.37
C GLY A 219 -3.14 -25.99 -7.55
N ALA A 220 -4.35 -26.55 -7.66
CA ALA A 220 -5.21 -26.44 -8.84
C ALA A 220 -6.46 -25.60 -8.55
N ASN A 221 -6.32 -24.51 -7.80
CA ASN A 221 -7.43 -23.64 -7.43
C ASN A 221 -8.21 -23.14 -8.66
N GLY A 222 -7.51 -22.88 -9.77
CA GLY A 222 -8.06 -22.53 -11.09
C GLY A 222 -9.19 -23.43 -11.58
N MET A 223 -9.15 -24.72 -11.29
CA MET A 223 -10.12 -25.71 -11.76
C MET A 223 -11.47 -25.64 -11.05
N ARG A 224 -11.54 -25.01 -9.87
CA ARG A 224 -12.78 -24.87 -9.09
C ARG A 224 -13.48 -26.22 -8.84
N ILE A 225 -12.73 -27.24 -8.42
CA ILE A 225 -13.29 -28.54 -8.04
C ILE A 225 -13.11 -28.77 -6.54
N GLY A 226 -14.23 -28.94 -5.86
CA GLY A 226 -14.32 -29.40 -4.48
C GLY A 226 -15.51 -30.34 -4.29
N CYS A 227 -15.70 -30.82 -3.08
CA CYS A 227 -16.87 -31.59 -2.70
C CYS A 227 -17.27 -31.38 -1.24
N LEU A 228 -18.55 -31.59 -0.99
CA LEU A 228 -19.14 -31.79 0.34
C LEU A 228 -19.51 -33.28 0.48
N VAL A 229 -19.04 -33.91 1.55
CA VAL A 229 -19.40 -35.26 1.97
C VAL A 229 -20.37 -35.16 3.13
N THR A 230 -21.59 -35.68 2.95
CA THR A 230 -22.60 -35.68 4.02
C THR A 230 -23.50 -36.92 3.95
N ARG A 231 -23.77 -37.50 5.11
CA ARG A 231 -24.76 -38.59 5.27
C ARG A 231 -26.16 -38.08 5.62
N ASN A 232 -26.27 -36.79 5.93
CA ASN A 232 -27.53 -36.13 6.21
C ASN A 232 -28.28 -35.89 4.90
N GLN A 233 -29.36 -36.63 4.70
CA GLN A 233 -30.16 -36.59 3.48
C GLN A 233 -30.95 -35.28 3.32
N ASP A 234 -31.29 -34.60 4.43
CA ASP A 234 -31.95 -33.30 4.37
C ASP A 234 -30.98 -32.22 3.88
N LEU A 235 -29.76 -32.20 4.44
CA LEU A 235 -28.70 -31.33 3.98
C LEU A 235 -28.34 -31.60 2.52
N MET A 236 -28.20 -32.88 2.15
CA MET A 236 -27.94 -33.29 0.76
C MET A 236 -28.98 -32.71 -0.20
N ARG A 237 -30.28 -32.86 0.11
CA ARG A 237 -31.36 -32.30 -0.72
C ARG A 237 -31.30 -30.77 -0.82
N ALA A 238 -31.08 -30.08 0.29
CA ALA A 238 -30.97 -28.61 0.31
C ALA A 238 -29.79 -28.10 -0.52
N CYS A 239 -28.64 -28.76 -0.40
CA CYS A 239 -27.44 -28.42 -1.16
C CYS A 239 -27.58 -28.74 -2.66
N ILE A 240 -28.19 -29.88 -3.03
CA ILE A 240 -28.46 -30.22 -4.44
C ILE A 240 -29.39 -29.17 -5.07
N ALA A 241 -30.45 -28.74 -4.38
CA ALA A 241 -31.37 -27.72 -4.90
C ALA A 241 -30.65 -26.39 -5.20
N ASN A 242 -29.67 -26.02 -4.38
CA ASN A 242 -28.87 -24.81 -4.58
C ASN A 242 -27.75 -24.98 -5.63
N SER A 243 -27.38 -26.21 -5.98
CA SER A 243 -26.29 -26.48 -6.93
C SER A 243 -26.56 -25.96 -8.34
N GLU A 244 -27.84 -25.77 -8.73
CA GLU A 244 -28.23 -25.22 -10.04
C GLU A 244 -27.55 -23.88 -10.37
N PHE A 245 -27.32 -23.04 -9.36
CA PHE A 245 -26.72 -21.71 -9.54
C PHE A 245 -25.19 -21.71 -9.48
N SER A 246 -24.58 -22.84 -9.17
CA SER A 246 -23.16 -22.90 -8.81
C SER A 246 -22.51 -24.25 -9.07
N GLY A 247 -23.04 -25.02 -10.04
CA GLY A 247 -22.48 -26.30 -10.43
C GLY A 247 -21.08 -26.17 -11.06
N PRO A 248 -20.25 -27.21 -10.97
CA PRO A 248 -18.93 -27.22 -11.58
C PRO A 248 -19.03 -27.21 -13.11
N SER A 249 -18.02 -26.62 -13.76
CA SER A 249 -17.88 -26.73 -15.21
C SER A 249 -17.65 -28.19 -15.61
N SER A 250 -18.41 -28.71 -16.58
CA SER A 250 -18.24 -30.06 -17.15
C SER A 250 -16.82 -30.33 -17.68
N LEU A 251 -16.11 -29.30 -18.14
CA LEU A 251 -14.71 -29.44 -18.57
C LEU A 251 -13.75 -29.57 -17.38
N SER A 252 -14.00 -28.84 -16.30
CA SER A 252 -13.22 -28.97 -15.06
C SER A 252 -13.50 -30.31 -14.37
N ASP A 253 -14.75 -30.77 -14.41
CA ASP A 253 -15.18 -32.09 -13.95
C ASP A 253 -14.42 -33.20 -14.70
N LEU A 254 -14.38 -33.13 -16.03
CA LEU A 254 -13.65 -34.08 -16.87
C LEU A 254 -12.14 -34.09 -16.58
N ALA A 255 -11.53 -32.92 -16.39
CA ALA A 255 -10.12 -32.81 -16.04
C ALA A 255 -9.84 -33.39 -14.65
N ALA A 256 -10.69 -33.08 -13.66
CA ALA A 256 -10.57 -33.66 -12.32
C ALA A 256 -10.75 -35.18 -12.37
N THR A 257 -11.70 -35.67 -13.16
CA THR A 257 -11.92 -37.10 -13.38
C THR A 257 -10.67 -37.79 -13.96
N SER A 258 -10.00 -37.20 -14.95
CA SER A 258 -8.79 -37.80 -15.54
C SER A 258 -7.59 -37.81 -14.59
N ILE A 259 -7.50 -36.82 -13.70
CA ILE A 259 -6.48 -36.77 -12.64
C ILE A 259 -6.78 -37.83 -11.56
N LEU A 260 -7.99 -37.80 -11.02
CA LEU A 260 -8.36 -38.57 -9.84
C LEU A 260 -8.61 -40.06 -10.15
N SER A 261 -8.73 -40.43 -11.43
CA SER A 261 -8.88 -41.83 -11.84
C SER A 261 -7.58 -42.57 -12.10
N ASP A 262 -6.46 -41.86 -12.24
CA ASP A 262 -5.13 -42.46 -12.45
C ASP A 262 -4.38 -42.61 -11.11
N ASP A 263 -4.55 -43.77 -10.49
CA ASP A 263 -3.95 -44.08 -9.18
C ASP A 263 -2.41 -44.01 -9.20
N ALA A 264 -1.77 -44.40 -10.29
CA ALA A 264 -0.30 -44.38 -10.40
C ALA A 264 0.22 -42.94 -10.47
N PHE A 265 -0.45 -42.07 -11.24
CA PHE A 265 -0.16 -40.64 -11.25
C PHE A 265 -0.37 -40.01 -9.86
N LEU A 266 -1.51 -40.30 -9.22
CA LEU A 266 -1.85 -39.75 -7.91
C LEU A 266 -0.80 -40.11 -6.84
N GLU A 267 -0.43 -41.38 -6.73
CA GLU A 267 0.58 -41.83 -5.76
C GLU A 267 1.91 -41.12 -5.96
N SER A 268 2.38 -41.05 -7.21
CA SER A 268 3.61 -40.34 -7.58
C SER A 268 3.53 -38.84 -7.26
N PHE A 269 2.43 -38.19 -7.66
CA PHE A 269 2.22 -36.76 -7.48
C PHE A 269 2.18 -36.37 -6.01
N VAL A 270 1.41 -37.11 -5.19
CA VAL A 270 1.26 -36.83 -3.75
C VAL A 270 2.59 -37.05 -3.04
N LYS A 271 3.31 -38.14 -3.35
CA LYS A 271 4.63 -38.41 -2.78
C LYS A 271 5.61 -37.26 -3.07
N GLU A 272 5.68 -36.83 -4.33
CA GLU A 272 6.56 -35.75 -4.75
C GLU A 272 6.15 -34.40 -4.14
N ASN A 273 4.85 -34.11 -4.07
CA ASN A 273 4.34 -32.90 -3.44
C ASN A 273 4.75 -32.83 -1.96
N ARG A 274 4.53 -33.91 -1.20
CA ARG A 274 4.91 -33.99 0.22
C ARG A 274 6.41 -33.83 0.42
N LEU A 275 7.22 -34.44 -0.44
CA LEU A 275 8.68 -34.30 -0.40
C LEU A 275 9.11 -32.83 -0.59
N ARG A 276 8.59 -32.16 -1.61
CA ARG A 276 8.92 -30.75 -1.89
C ARG A 276 8.42 -29.80 -0.82
N LEU A 277 7.22 -30.03 -0.28
CA LEU A 277 6.70 -29.25 0.84
C LEU A 277 7.58 -29.40 2.08
N ALA A 278 8.01 -30.63 2.42
CA ALA A 278 8.92 -30.86 3.54
C ALA A 278 10.27 -30.14 3.35
N GLN A 279 10.83 -30.19 2.15
CA GLN A 279 12.09 -29.51 1.81
C GLN A 279 11.95 -27.99 1.94
N ASN A 280 10.90 -27.40 1.39
CA ASN A 280 10.67 -25.95 1.48
C ASN A 280 10.34 -25.50 2.90
N TYR A 281 9.59 -26.30 3.68
CA TYR A 281 9.35 -26.06 5.10
C TYR A 281 10.66 -26.00 5.88
N LYS A 282 11.58 -26.94 5.62
CA LYS A 282 12.92 -26.94 6.23
C LYS A 282 13.72 -25.69 5.86
N ILE A 283 13.68 -25.27 4.59
CA ILE A 283 14.35 -24.03 4.14
C ILE A 283 13.81 -22.81 4.88
N VAL A 284 12.49 -22.61 4.90
CA VAL A 284 11.90 -21.42 5.53
C VAL A 284 12.14 -21.40 7.04
N THR A 285 11.98 -22.53 7.73
CA THR A 285 12.17 -22.59 9.19
C THR A 285 13.63 -22.37 9.58
N GLN A 286 14.59 -22.98 8.87
CA GLN A 286 16.02 -22.71 9.09
C GLN A 286 16.37 -21.24 8.85
N PHE A 287 15.80 -20.64 7.81
CA PHE A 287 16.00 -19.23 7.49
C PHE A 287 15.42 -18.31 8.57
N LEU A 288 14.21 -18.59 9.07
CA LEU A 288 13.60 -17.81 10.15
C LEU A 288 14.43 -17.90 11.44
N ILE A 289 14.91 -19.10 11.79
CA ILE A 289 15.81 -19.33 12.94
C ILE A 289 17.10 -18.53 12.79
N SER A 290 17.75 -18.56 11.63
CA SER A 290 19.02 -17.85 11.42
C SER A 290 18.89 -16.33 11.51
N HIS A 291 17.67 -15.80 11.39
CA HIS A 291 17.36 -14.37 11.47
C HIS A 291 16.65 -13.97 12.76
N GLY A 292 16.51 -14.89 13.73
CA GLY A 292 15.86 -14.61 15.01
C GLY A 292 14.37 -14.27 14.89
N ILE A 293 13.69 -14.82 13.88
CA ILE A 293 12.25 -14.66 13.67
C ILE A 293 11.53 -15.91 14.20
N PRO A 294 10.82 -15.83 15.33
CA PRO A 294 10.05 -16.96 15.86
C PRO A 294 8.92 -17.37 14.91
N TYR A 295 8.54 -18.64 14.97
CA TYR A 295 7.37 -19.17 14.28
C TYR A 295 6.67 -20.21 15.16
N LYS A 296 5.41 -20.56 14.84
CA LYS A 296 4.72 -21.64 15.56
C LYS A 296 5.29 -22.99 15.14
N GLU A 297 5.86 -23.69 16.11
CA GLU A 297 6.43 -25.02 15.93
C GLU A 297 5.36 -26.11 15.79
N GLY A 298 5.80 -27.32 15.44
CA GLY A 298 4.94 -28.49 15.33
C GLY A 298 4.19 -28.63 14.00
N SER A 299 4.29 -27.67 13.08
CA SER A 299 3.64 -27.77 11.78
C SER A 299 4.15 -28.96 10.97
N ASN A 300 3.24 -29.78 10.46
CA ASN A 300 3.52 -30.94 9.62
C ASN A 300 2.58 -31.03 8.41
N ALA A 301 1.80 -29.97 8.16
CA ALA A 301 0.82 -29.92 7.11
C ALA A 301 0.59 -28.50 6.56
N GLY A 302 -0.07 -28.41 5.41
CA GLY A 302 -0.41 -27.15 4.75
C GLY A 302 0.67 -26.62 3.82
N LEU A 303 0.65 -25.32 3.55
CA LEU A 303 1.52 -24.68 2.55
C LEU A 303 2.25 -23.45 3.12
N PHE A 304 2.22 -23.30 4.44
CA PHE A 304 2.55 -22.05 5.12
C PHE A 304 3.19 -22.26 6.49
N VAL A 305 3.89 -21.23 6.95
CA VAL A 305 4.41 -21.08 8.32
C VAL A 305 3.81 -19.82 8.93
N TRP A 306 3.44 -19.91 10.22
CA TRP A 306 2.95 -18.78 11.00
C TRP A 306 4.12 -18.17 11.79
N ALA A 307 4.59 -16.99 11.39
CA ALA A 307 5.83 -16.36 11.88
C ALA A 307 5.57 -15.01 12.54
N ASP A 308 6.30 -14.70 13.61
CA ASP A 308 6.23 -13.42 14.34
C ASP A 308 7.24 -12.42 13.77
N LEU A 309 6.78 -11.55 12.86
CA LEU A 309 7.62 -10.52 12.24
C LEU A 309 7.83 -9.29 13.14
N PHE A 310 7.10 -9.18 14.25
CA PHE A 310 7.36 -8.15 15.26
C PHE A 310 8.54 -8.51 16.14
N ALA A 311 8.79 -9.79 16.40
CA ALA A 311 9.80 -10.25 17.36
C ALA A 311 11.16 -9.54 17.24
N PRO A 312 11.77 -9.35 16.04
CA PRO A 312 13.06 -8.66 15.93
C PRO A 312 13.05 -7.19 16.39
N ASN A 313 11.88 -6.56 16.44
CA ASN A 313 11.69 -5.16 16.84
C ASN A 313 10.75 -5.00 18.05
N ARG A 314 10.38 -6.09 18.74
CA ARG A 314 9.31 -6.10 19.76
C ARG A 314 9.59 -5.14 20.91
N ASN A 315 10.84 -5.03 21.36
CA ASN A 315 11.23 -4.07 22.40
C ASN A 315 11.00 -2.61 21.96
N LYS A 316 11.31 -2.28 20.69
CA LYS A 316 11.13 -0.92 20.15
C LYS A 316 9.65 -0.59 19.98
N ILE A 317 8.87 -1.56 19.48
CA ILE A 317 7.40 -1.44 19.36
C ILE A 317 6.80 -1.19 20.75
N ASN A 318 7.16 -2.00 21.74
CA ASN A 318 6.64 -1.86 23.10
C ASN A 318 7.02 -0.52 23.74
N SER A 319 8.26 -0.04 23.53
CA SER A 319 8.72 1.26 24.04
C SER A 319 7.87 2.41 23.49
N LEU A 320 7.71 2.46 22.16
CA LEU A 320 6.90 3.47 21.49
C LEU A 320 5.44 3.47 21.95
N LEU A 321 4.82 2.30 22.07
CA LEU A 321 3.43 2.18 22.53
C LEU A 321 3.26 2.60 23.99
N THR A 322 4.28 2.36 24.84
CA THR A 322 4.26 2.74 26.25
C THR A 322 4.45 4.26 26.41
N GLU A 323 5.37 4.86 25.67
CA GLU A 323 5.63 6.31 25.65
C GLU A 323 4.41 7.11 25.18
N GLN A 324 3.65 6.57 24.21
CA GLN A 324 2.44 7.19 23.69
C GLN A 324 1.19 6.98 24.58
N LYS A 325 1.30 6.26 25.71
CA LYS A 325 0.15 5.85 26.56
C LYS A 325 -0.97 5.13 25.79
N GLU A 326 -0.63 4.45 24.70
CA GLU A 326 -1.57 3.85 23.74
C GLU A 326 -1.24 2.37 23.50
N ALA A 327 -1.04 1.58 24.55
CA ALA A 327 -0.99 0.13 24.42
C ALA A 327 -2.41 -0.47 24.27
N SER A 328 -3.19 0.00 23.28
CA SER A 328 -4.48 -0.60 22.92
C SER A 328 -4.30 -1.62 21.78
N PRO A 329 -5.23 -2.58 21.62
CA PRO A 329 -5.26 -3.45 20.44
C PRO A 329 -5.23 -2.69 19.10
N GLU A 330 -5.86 -1.51 19.03
CA GLU A 330 -5.88 -0.67 17.81
C GLU A 330 -4.50 -0.10 17.47
N ALA A 331 -3.68 0.20 18.49
CA ALA A 331 -2.33 0.70 18.28
C ALA A 331 -1.39 -0.39 17.75
N LEU A 332 -1.56 -1.63 18.21
CA LEU A 332 -0.84 -2.79 17.67
C LEU A 332 -1.27 -3.14 16.23
N GLU A 333 -2.56 -3.04 15.92
CA GLU A 333 -3.09 -3.17 14.55
C GLU A 333 -2.53 -2.07 13.63
N THR A 334 -2.35 -0.86 14.15
CA THR A 334 -1.65 0.23 13.44
C THR A 334 -0.20 -0.15 13.15
N MET A 335 0.52 -0.78 14.08
CA MET A 335 1.88 -1.28 13.83
C MET A 335 1.91 -2.41 12.78
N GLU A 336 0.90 -3.29 12.75
CA GLU A 336 0.79 -4.32 11.72
C GLU A 336 0.58 -3.72 10.34
N THR A 337 -0.27 -2.69 10.25
CA THR A 337 -0.48 -1.92 9.03
C THR A 337 0.82 -1.24 8.56
N ARG A 338 1.59 -0.66 9.50
CA ARG A 338 2.87 -0.03 9.19
C ARG A 338 3.90 -1.01 8.65
N ILE A 339 4.15 -2.14 9.33
CA ILE A 339 5.10 -3.14 8.84
C ILE A 339 4.63 -3.72 7.50
N THR A 340 3.32 -3.90 7.30
CA THR A 340 2.74 -4.33 6.01
C THR A 340 3.06 -3.32 4.91
N GLY A 341 2.96 -2.02 5.19
CA GLY A 341 3.39 -0.97 4.27
C GLY A 341 4.89 -1.03 3.93
N VAL A 342 5.75 -1.40 4.88
CA VAL A 342 7.19 -1.60 4.62
C VAL A 342 7.43 -2.88 3.79
N LEU A 343 6.78 -3.98 4.11
CA LEU A 343 6.82 -5.23 3.34
C LEU A 343 6.43 -4.98 1.87
N LEU A 344 5.37 -4.22 1.63
CA LEU A 344 4.94 -3.86 0.27
C LEU A 344 5.97 -3.00 -0.49
N LYS A 345 6.67 -2.08 0.19
CA LYS A 345 7.79 -1.32 -0.42
C LYS A 345 8.95 -2.24 -0.83
N HIS A 346 9.16 -3.32 -0.07
CA HIS A 346 10.09 -4.40 -0.40
C HIS A 346 9.51 -5.43 -1.38
N LYS A 347 8.34 -5.16 -1.97
CA LYS A 347 7.63 -6.05 -2.91
C LYS A 347 7.27 -7.41 -2.30
N ILE A 348 7.00 -7.44 -1.00
CA ILE A 348 6.53 -8.61 -0.27
C ILE A 348 5.07 -8.42 0.11
N PHE A 349 4.27 -9.41 -0.25
CA PHE A 349 2.89 -9.53 0.20
C PHE A 349 2.77 -10.80 1.04
N VAL A 350 2.57 -10.62 2.34
CA VAL A 350 2.26 -11.67 3.30
C VAL A 350 1.02 -11.25 4.08
N ALA A 351 0.12 -12.19 4.31
CA ALA A 351 -1.12 -11.91 5.02
C ALA A 351 -0.82 -11.78 6.53
N SER A 352 -1.35 -10.71 7.12
CA SER A 352 -1.13 -10.31 8.50
C SER A 352 -1.99 -11.10 9.47
N GLY A 353 -1.67 -11.02 10.75
CA GLY A 353 -2.35 -11.69 11.84
C GLY A 353 -3.85 -11.44 11.83
N SER A 354 -4.19 -10.15 11.72
CA SER A 354 -5.55 -9.63 11.70
C SER A 354 -6.40 -10.23 10.58
N ASP A 355 -5.81 -10.51 9.40
CA ASP A 355 -6.49 -11.18 8.29
C ASP A 355 -7.00 -12.59 8.66
N PHE A 356 -6.42 -13.23 9.69
CA PHE A 356 -6.81 -14.57 10.19
C PHE A 356 -7.56 -14.52 11.53
N GLY A 357 -7.95 -13.32 11.98
CA GLY A 357 -8.65 -13.12 13.24
C GLY A 357 -7.85 -13.57 14.47
N THR A 358 -6.51 -13.49 14.43
CA THR A 358 -5.66 -13.79 15.60
C THR A 358 -5.94 -12.81 16.74
N ASP A 359 -5.79 -13.25 17.99
CA ASP A 359 -5.86 -12.38 19.18
C ASP A 359 -4.50 -11.71 19.49
N VAL A 360 -3.44 -12.10 18.78
CA VAL A 360 -2.06 -11.66 19.03
C VAL A 360 -1.46 -11.03 17.78
N SER A 361 -1.12 -9.75 17.86
CA SER A 361 -0.48 -9.00 16.77
C SER A 361 0.99 -9.38 16.56
N GLY A 362 1.48 -9.11 15.36
CA GLY A 362 2.84 -9.33 14.90
C GLY A 362 3.05 -10.65 14.15
N TRP A 363 2.02 -11.48 14.06
CA TRP A 363 2.08 -12.77 13.37
C TRP A 363 1.66 -12.65 11.91
N PHE A 364 2.33 -13.39 11.02
CA PHE A 364 2.08 -13.36 9.59
C PHE A 364 2.13 -14.77 9.00
N ARG A 365 1.32 -15.02 7.97
CA ARG A 365 1.35 -16.30 7.24
C ARG A 365 2.28 -16.22 6.04
N ILE A 366 3.43 -16.88 6.14
CA ILE A 366 4.38 -17.03 5.04
C ILE A 366 4.05 -18.31 4.27
N VAL A 367 3.69 -18.18 2.99
CA VAL A 367 3.48 -19.34 2.10
C VAL A 367 4.83 -19.81 1.58
N PHE A 368 5.17 -21.08 1.76
CA PHE A 368 6.46 -21.64 1.33
C PHE A 368 6.35 -22.58 0.12
N ALA A 369 5.14 -22.85 -0.38
CA ALA A 369 4.90 -23.70 -1.54
C ALA A 369 5.23 -23.00 -2.88
N HIS A 370 6.44 -22.46 -2.98
CA HIS A 370 6.98 -21.76 -4.14
C HIS A 370 8.21 -22.48 -4.71
N GLU A 371 8.62 -22.11 -5.92
CA GLU A 371 9.94 -22.50 -6.44
C GLU A 371 11.04 -21.93 -5.51
N LYS A 372 12.12 -22.71 -5.32
CA LYS A 372 13.13 -22.46 -4.29
C LYS A 372 13.81 -21.11 -4.42
N THR A 373 14.17 -20.68 -5.63
CA THR A 373 14.82 -19.40 -5.89
C THR A 373 13.88 -18.24 -5.55
N TYR A 374 12.61 -18.35 -5.96
CA TYR A 374 11.58 -17.37 -5.61
C TYR A 374 11.33 -17.28 -4.10
N LEU A 375 11.29 -18.43 -3.42
CA LEU A 375 11.11 -18.50 -1.96
C LEU A 375 12.24 -17.78 -1.22
N LEU A 376 13.50 -18.08 -1.56
CA LEU A 376 14.67 -17.47 -0.91
C LEU A 376 14.72 -15.95 -1.12
N GLU A 377 14.49 -15.48 -2.34
CA GLU A 377 14.41 -14.04 -2.64
C GLU A 377 13.31 -13.35 -1.83
N GLY A 378 12.14 -14.00 -1.70
CA GLY A 378 11.04 -13.49 -0.88
C GLY A 378 11.41 -13.37 0.60
N LEU A 379 12.12 -14.37 1.14
CA LEU A 379 12.56 -14.39 2.54
C LEU A 379 13.63 -13.32 2.82
N GLU A 380 14.60 -13.15 1.94
CA GLU A 380 15.64 -12.10 2.06
C GLU A 380 15.02 -10.70 2.08
N ARG A 381 14.09 -10.43 1.16
CA ARG A 381 13.35 -9.16 1.14
C ARG A 381 12.47 -8.97 2.37
N THR A 382 11.91 -10.05 2.90
CA THR A 382 11.11 -10.00 4.14
C THR A 382 12.00 -9.55 5.32
N VAL A 383 13.20 -10.12 5.47
CA VAL A 383 14.16 -9.70 6.51
C VAL A 383 14.61 -8.25 6.29
N GLY A 384 14.88 -7.87 5.04
CA GLY A 384 15.18 -6.49 4.67
C GLY A 384 14.08 -5.52 5.13
N ALA A 385 12.82 -5.86 4.88
CA ALA A 385 11.67 -5.08 5.31
C ALA A 385 11.55 -4.99 6.84
N VAL A 386 11.73 -6.10 7.55
CA VAL A 386 11.68 -6.13 9.03
C VAL A 386 12.79 -5.27 9.63
N LYS A 387 14.00 -5.30 9.03
CA LYS A 387 15.12 -4.44 9.44
C LYS A 387 14.84 -2.96 9.18
N ASP A 388 14.33 -2.62 7.99
CA ASP A 388 13.97 -1.25 7.63
C ASP A 388 12.84 -0.68 8.50
N PHE A 389 11.86 -1.52 8.85
CA PHE A 389 10.83 -1.17 9.82
C PHE A 389 11.46 -0.83 11.17
N GLY A 390 12.39 -1.66 11.65
CA GLY A 390 13.16 -1.39 12.86
C GLY A 390 13.94 -0.06 12.83
N LEU A 391 14.50 0.31 11.67
CA LEU A 391 15.21 1.59 11.49
C LEU A 391 14.24 2.79 11.47
N GLN A 392 13.02 2.61 10.94
CA GLN A 392 11.99 3.65 11.00
C GLN A 392 11.56 3.93 12.44
N LEU A 393 11.33 2.87 13.23
CA LEU A 393 11.00 3.01 14.66
C LEU A 393 12.09 3.74 15.45
N ILE A 394 13.37 3.44 15.18
CA ILE A 394 14.51 4.13 15.83
C ILE A 394 14.53 5.63 15.47
N LYS A 395 14.30 5.98 14.21
CA LYS A 395 14.27 7.39 13.78
C LYS A 395 13.15 8.17 14.46
N GLU A 396 12.00 7.53 14.70
CA GLU A 396 10.88 8.15 15.41
C GLU A 396 11.20 8.37 16.89
N GLN A 397 11.76 7.36 17.58
CA GLN A 397 12.21 7.53 18.96
C GLN A 397 13.27 8.64 19.09
N LEU A 398 14.26 8.67 18.19
CA LEU A 398 15.28 9.73 18.18
C LEU A 398 14.68 11.12 17.88
N SER A 399 13.58 11.19 17.12
CA SER A 399 12.89 12.46 16.82
C SER A 399 12.05 12.97 18.00
N ASP A 400 11.57 12.08 18.88
CA ASP A 400 10.85 12.45 20.11
C ASP A 400 11.79 12.70 21.31
N GLU A 401 12.98 12.07 21.33
CA GLU A 401 14.04 12.35 22.31
C GLU A 401 14.87 13.61 22.00
N THR A 402 14.63 14.27 20.85
CA THR A 402 15.32 15.53 20.58
C THR A 402 14.72 16.61 21.50
N GLU A 403 15.40 16.87 22.61
CA GLU A 403 15.21 18.07 23.42
C GLU A 403 15.06 19.26 22.46
N LYS A 404 13.87 19.88 22.42
CA LYS A 404 13.62 21.04 21.55
C LYS A 404 14.41 22.21 22.11
N ALA A 405 15.68 22.30 21.74
CA ALA A 405 16.52 23.42 22.06
C ALA A 405 16.06 24.66 21.29
N ILE A 406 16.18 25.82 21.91
CA ILE A 406 16.07 27.10 21.21
C ILE A 406 17.12 27.08 20.10
N ARG A 407 16.70 27.28 18.85
CA ARG A 407 17.63 27.37 17.73
C ARG A 407 18.45 28.65 17.82
N ASP A 408 19.75 28.52 17.56
CA ASP A 408 20.60 29.67 17.35
C ASP A 408 20.16 30.45 16.10
N VAL A 409 20.37 31.77 16.16
CA VAL A 409 20.05 32.67 15.04
C VAL A 409 21.10 32.48 13.94
N ASP A 410 20.70 31.89 12.82
CA ASP A 410 21.53 31.75 11.62
C ASP A 410 20.89 32.46 10.41
N ASN A 411 21.36 33.68 10.19
CA ASN A 411 20.97 34.56 9.09
C ASN A 411 22.05 34.66 7.99
N GLU A 412 23.11 33.85 8.08
CA GLU A 412 24.22 33.90 7.12
C GLU A 412 23.83 33.19 5.82
N VAL A 413 24.03 33.87 4.70
CA VAL A 413 23.74 33.36 3.35
C VAL A 413 25.01 33.15 2.53
N LYS A 414 26.12 33.79 2.92
CA LYS A 414 27.42 33.67 2.26
C LYS A 414 27.87 32.22 2.19
N GLY A 415 28.35 31.81 1.01
CA GLY A 415 28.84 30.47 0.75
C GLY A 415 27.74 29.41 0.61
N ARG A 416 26.45 29.77 0.66
CA ARG A 416 25.35 28.84 0.41
C ARG A 416 24.98 28.80 -1.06
N LEU A 417 24.45 27.66 -1.51
CA LEU A 417 23.95 27.48 -2.86
C LEU A 417 22.51 27.96 -3.00
N ALA A 418 22.29 28.87 -3.94
CA ALA A 418 20.98 29.33 -4.38
C ALA A 418 20.63 28.74 -5.76
N LEU A 419 19.36 28.36 -5.96
CA LEU A 419 18.79 28.05 -7.26
C LEU A 419 17.76 29.12 -7.63
N VAL A 420 18.00 29.85 -8.72
CA VAL A 420 17.08 30.87 -9.21
C VAL A 420 16.44 30.41 -10.51
N THR A 421 15.16 30.04 -10.46
CA THR A 421 14.43 29.61 -11.66
C THR A 421 14.04 30.82 -12.52
N GLY A 422 14.30 30.77 -13.83
CA GLY A 422 13.97 31.89 -14.71
C GLY A 422 14.96 33.06 -14.58
N ALA A 423 16.23 32.76 -14.27
CA ALA A 423 17.32 33.72 -14.17
C ALA A 423 17.61 34.44 -15.50
N SER A 424 17.12 33.93 -16.64
CA SER A 424 17.18 34.61 -17.94
C SER A 424 16.26 35.83 -18.06
N GLY A 425 15.29 36.00 -17.14
CA GLY A 425 14.36 37.12 -17.11
C GLY A 425 14.79 38.28 -16.21
N GLY A 426 14.07 39.40 -16.25
CA GLY A 426 14.42 40.62 -15.50
C GLY A 426 14.48 40.43 -13.98
N ILE A 427 13.43 39.86 -13.37
CA ILE A 427 13.40 39.62 -11.91
C ILE A 427 14.42 38.56 -11.49
N GLY A 428 14.45 37.43 -12.19
CA GLY A 428 15.37 36.33 -11.86
C GLY A 428 16.84 36.75 -11.94
N SER A 429 17.24 37.46 -12.99
CA SER A 429 18.62 37.97 -13.12
C SER A 429 18.97 38.98 -12.03
N ALA A 430 18.06 39.89 -11.67
CA ALA A 430 18.27 40.85 -10.58
C ALA A 430 18.44 40.16 -9.22
N ILE A 431 17.62 39.13 -8.93
CA ILE A 431 17.76 38.34 -7.70
C ILE A 431 19.08 37.56 -7.69
N ALA A 432 19.46 36.94 -8.80
CA ALA A 432 20.73 36.22 -8.91
C ALA A 432 21.93 37.14 -8.65
N ARG A 433 21.92 38.37 -9.19
CA ARG A 433 22.94 39.40 -8.91
C ARG A 433 23.00 39.77 -7.43
N ALA A 434 21.84 39.97 -6.81
CA ALA A 434 21.76 40.38 -5.41
C ALA A 434 22.26 39.25 -4.48
N LEU A 435 21.88 37.99 -4.73
CA LEU A 435 22.40 36.84 -3.98
C LEU A 435 23.90 36.63 -4.21
N ALA A 436 24.41 36.85 -5.42
CA ALA A 436 25.84 36.82 -5.70
C ALA A 436 26.59 37.90 -4.91
N ALA A 437 26.04 39.12 -4.81
CA ALA A 437 26.62 40.20 -4.01
C ALA A 437 26.68 39.89 -2.50
N GLU A 438 25.77 39.05 -2.01
CA GLU A 438 25.78 38.53 -0.63
C GLU A 438 26.72 37.32 -0.44
N GLY A 439 27.45 36.92 -1.48
CA GLY A 439 28.44 35.84 -1.42
C GLY A 439 27.89 34.43 -1.64
N CYS A 440 26.67 34.28 -2.17
CA CYS A 440 26.09 32.97 -2.49
C CYS A 440 26.66 32.38 -3.79
N ASP A 441 26.79 31.07 -3.86
CA ASP A 441 26.88 30.38 -5.16
C ASP A 441 25.47 30.35 -5.78
N VAL A 442 25.33 30.59 -7.09
CA VAL A 442 24.00 30.75 -7.71
C VAL A 442 23.87 29.93 -8.99
N VAL A 443 23.00 28.92 -8.95
CA VAL A 443 22.57 28.19 -10.15
C VAL A 443 21.58 29.04 -10.94
N LEU A 444 21.93 29.31 -12.20
CA LEU A 444 21.16 30.16 -13.11
C LEU A 444 20.32 29.29 -14.05
N HIS A 445 19.03 29.15 -13.74
CA HIS A 445 18.11 28.34 -14.55
C HIS A 445 17.40 29.17 -15.62
N CYS A 446 17.29 28.64 -16.84
CA CYS A 446 16.42 29.14 -17.90
C CYS A 446 15.61 28.02 -18.57
N ASN A 447 14.56 28.38 -19.31
CA ASN A 447 13.91 27.46 -20.25
C ASN A 447 14.79 27.32 -21.51
N SER A 448 14.56 28.15 -22.53
CA SER A 448 15.25 28.08 -23.83
C SER A 448 16.36 29.14 -24.03
N SER A 449 16.47 30.14 -23.15
CA SER A 449 17.37 31.29 -23.32
C SER A 449 18.76 31.09 -22.70
N LEU A 450 19.46 30.02 -23.08
CA LEU A 450 20.75 29.65 -22.47
C LEU A 450 21.80 30.77 -22.60
N HIS A 451 21.88 31.43 -23.76
CA HIS A 451 22.80 32.56 -24.00
C HIS A 451 22.64 33.71 -22.98
N LYS A 452 21.41 33.97 -22.48
CA LYS A 452 21.17 35.03 -21.49
C LYS A 452 21.77 34.66 -20.13
N VAL A 453 21.59 33.41 -19.69
CA VAL A 453 22.17 32.95 -18.41
C VAL A 453 23.67 32.75 -18.50
N GLU A 454 24.22 32.35 -19.65
CA GLU A 454 25.66 32.30 -19.88
C GLU A 454 26.32 33.67 -19.83
N SER A 455 25.68 34.69 -20.42
CA SER A 455 26.14 36.08 -20.30
C SER A 455 26.14 36.56 -18.85
N LEU A 456 25.04 36.28 -18.13
CA LEU A 456 24.94 36.59 -16.70
C LEU A 456 26.00 35.85 -15.87
N SER A 457 26.23 34.56 -16.14
CA SER A 457 27.26 33.75 -15.48
C SER A 457 28.66 34.35 -15.68
N LYS A 458 29.01 34.76 -16.90
CA LYS A 458 30.30 35.42 -17.19
C LYS A 458 30.46 36.73 -16.43
N GLU A 459 29.41 37.54 -16.39
CA GLU A 459 29.41 38.81 -15.67
C GLU A 459 29.59 38.61 -14.16
N LEU A 460 28.85 37.66 -13.58
CA LEU A 460 28.93 37.33 -12.16
C LEU A 460 30.29 36.73 -11.81
N SER A 461 30.81 35.80 -12.62
CA SER A 461 32.13 35.19 -12.42
C SER A 461 33.26 36.23 -12.48
N SER A 462 33.11 37.26 -13.32
CA SER A 462 34.08 38.37 -13.41
C SER A 462 34.05 39.26 -12.17
N SER A 463 32.87 39.44 -11.56
CA SER A 463 32.69 40.27 -10.37
C SER A 463 33.01 39.52 -9.07
N TYR A 464 32.82 38.19 -9.07
CA TYR A 464 32.87 37.33 -7.89
C TYR A 464 33.60 36.01 -8.21
N PRO A 465 34.93 36.03 -8.42
CA PRO A 465 35.68 34.89 -8.94
C PRO A 465 35.72 33.65 -8.02
N GLU A 466 35.43 33.81 -6.72
CA GLU A 466 35.40 32.72 -5.72
C GLU A 466 34.05 31.98 -5.65
N GLN A 467 33.04 32.46 -6.39
CA GLN A 467 31.68 31.93 -6.38
C GLN A 467 31.37 31.13 -7.65
N LEU A 468 30.45 30.18 -7.54
CA LEU A 468 30.01 29.30 -8.63
C LEU A 468 28.71 29.84 -9.24
N PHE A 469 28.68 29.97 -10.57
CA PHE A 469 27.52 30.44 -11.33
C PHE A 469 27.13 29.49 -12.48
N PRO A 470 26.82 28.20 -12.20
CA PRO A 470 26.51 27.24 -13.26
C PRO A 470 25.19 27.58 -13.95
N CYS A 471 25.16 27.39 -15.27
CA CYS A 471 23.97 27.57 -16.09
C CYS A 471 23.25 26.23 -16.28
N ILE A 472 21.93 26.22 -16.11
CA ILE A 472 21.10 25.03 -16.35
C ILE A 472 19.87 25.37 -17.17
N SER A 473 19.53 24.50 -18.12
CA SER A 473 18.30 24.58 -18.89
C SER A 473 17.37 23.41 -18.55
N ALA A 474 16.10 23.73 -18.30
CA ALA A 474 15.01 22.78 -18.16
C ALA A 474 13.68 23.43 -18.57
N ASP A 475 12.84 22.68 -19.28
CA ASP A 475 11.48 23.12 -19.59
C ASP A 475 10.54 22.78 -18.43
N LEU A 476 10.06 23.80 -17.72
CA LEU A 476 9.16 23.63 -16.59
C LEU A 476 7.71 23.30 -16.98
N SER A 477 7.38 23.25 -18.27
CA SER A 477 6.14 22.62 -18.74
C SER A 477 6.27 21.09 -18.84
N SER A 478 7.51 20.57 -18.90
CA SER A 478 7.80 19.14 -18.88
C SER A 478 7.93 18.63 -17.45
N ARG A 479 7.03 17.72 -17.06
CA ARG A 479 7.04 17.11 -15.71
C ARG A 479 8.32 16.35 -15.41
N ASP A 480 8.88 15.66 -16.40
CA ASP A 480 10.09 14.85 -16.19
C ASP A 480 11.33 15.72 -16.05
N GLN A 481 11.46 16.77 -16.88
CA GLN A 481 12.55 17.74 -16.73
C GLN A 481 12.46 18.49 -15.40
N THR A 482 11.24 18.84 -14.97
CA THR A 482 11.01 19.49 -13.67
C THR A 482 11.43 18.60 -12.51
N ARG A 483 11.04 17.31 -12.51
CA ARG A 483 11.43 16.35 -11.46
C ARG A 483 12.95 16.16 -11.39
N GLY A 484 13.60 16.09 -12.54
CA GLY A 484 15.06 15.91 -12.63
C GLY A 484 15.88 17.20 -12.45
N LEU A 485 15.27 18.37 -12.26
CA LEU A 485 15.99 19.65 -12.25
C LEU A 485 17.04 19.71 -11.13
N VAL A 486 16.67 19.38 -9.89
CA VAL A 486 17.59 19.44 -8.74
C VAL A 486 18.68 18.36 -8.86
N ASP A 487 18.33 17.17 -9.33
CA ASP A 487 19.32 16.11 -9.58
C ASP A 487 20.34 16.56 -10.64
N LYS A 488 19.87 17.19 -11.73
CA LYS A 488 20.73 17.75 -12.78
C LYS A 488 21.65 18.87 -12.26
N VAL A 489 21.22 19.65 -11.25
CA VAL A 489 22.11 20.60 -10.56
C VAL A 489 23.28 19.87 -9.88
N PHE A 490 23.00 18.77 -9.17
CA PHE A 490 24.03 18.01 -8.45
C PHE A 490 24.86 17.06 -9.33
N GLN A 491 24.46 16.84 -10.58
CA GLN A 491 25.31 16.17 -11.57
C GLN A 491 26.54 17.01 -11.95
N ASP A 492 26.49 18.33 -11.76
CA ASP A 492 27.67 19.17 -11.90
C ASP A 492 28.64 18.91 -10.74
N SER A 493 29.81 18.36 -11.07
CA SER A 493 30.86 18.02 -10.10
C SER A 493 31.38 19.23 -9.32
N SER A 494 31.36 20.43 -9.90
CA SER A 494 31.77 21.66 -9.20
C SER A 494 30.82 21.98 -8.05
N ILE A 495 29.53 21.67 -8.23
CA ILE A 495 28.49 21.88 -7.23
C ILE A 495 28.48 20.77 -6.20
N SER A 496 28.43 19.50 -6.60
CA SER A 496 28.33 18.37 -5.66
C SER A 496 29.56 18.18 -4.77
N THR A 497 30.71 18.73 -5.17
CA THR A 497 31.93 18.77 -4.36
C THR A 497 31.82 19.80 -3.22
N LYS A 498 31.26 20.98 -3.49
CA LYS A 498 31.15 22.08 -2.49
C LYS A 498 29.85 22.04 -1.69
N HIS A 499 28.77 21.54 -2.27
CA HIS A 499 27.41 21.64 -1.73
C HIS A 499 26.71 20.29 -1.65
N LYS A 500 25.90 20.13 -0.61
CA LYS A 500 25.02 18.97 -0.41
C LYS A 500 23.52 19.32 -0.53
N ALA A 501 23.19 20.60 -0.60
CA ALA A 501 21.82 21.08 -0.66
C ALA A 501 21.72 22.39 -1.45
N VAL A 502 20.59 22.57 -2.15
CA VAL A 502 20.13 23.90 -2.55
C VAL A 502 19.55 24.54 -1.29
N ALA A 503 20.29 25.48 -0.71
CA ALA A 503 19.92 26.10 0.55
C ALA A 503 18.88 27.22 0.35
N ILE A 504 18.94 27.92 -0.78
CA ILE A 504 18.01 29.00 -1.13
C ILE A 504 17.35 28.66 -2.46
N LEU A 505 16.04 28.46 -2.46
CA LEU A 505 15.25 28.33 -3.69
C LEU A 505 14.51 29.63 -3.96
N VAL A 506 14.79 30.25 -5.10
CA VAL A 506 13.98 31.34 -5.65
C VAL A 506 13.14 30.78 -6.80
N ALA A 507 11.90 30.43 -6.47
CA ALA A 507 10.90 29.91 -7.38
C ALA A 507 10.29 31.06 -8.20
N ASN A 508 11.03 31.55 -9.17
CA ASN A 508 10.73 32.76 -9.96
C ASN A 508 10.19 32.46 -11.37
N ALA A 509 10.54 31.33 -11.97
CA ALA A 509 10.10 31.00 -13.32
C ALA A 509 8.57 31.03 -13.41
N GLY A 510 8.05 31.66 -14.47
CA GLY A 510 6.63 31.74 -14.70
C GLY A 510 6.30 32.21 -16.10
N LEU A 511 5.10 31.88 -16.53
CA LEU A 511 4.48 32.25 -17.79
C LEU A 511 3.30 33.19 -17.50
N GLY A 512 3.23 34.30 -18.24
CA GLY A 512 2.08 35.20 -18.22
C GLY A 512 1.62 35.47 -19.64
N ARG A 513 0.42 35.01 -20.00
CA ARG A 513 -0.28 35.41 -21.22
C ARG A 513 -1.42 36.34 -20.81
N ARG A 514 -1.58 37.46 -21.53
CA ARG A 514 -2.58 38.47 -21.18
C ARG A 514 -3.91 38.18 -21.88
N ILE A 515 -4.70 37.27 -21.33
CA ILE A 515 -6.00 36.86 -21.85
C ILE A 515 -7.06 37.20 -20.79
N ARG A 516 -7.81 38.29 -21.02
CA ARG A 516 -8.67 38.89 -19.98
C ARG A 516 -10.10 38.37 -20.00
N ASP A 517 -10.70 38.25 -21.17
CA ASP A 517 -12.08 37.79 -21.31
C ASP A 517 -12.09 36.28 -21.16
N ILE A 518 -12.97 35.76 -20.29
CA ILE A 518 -13.05 34.34 -19.99
C ILE A 518 -13.36 33.50 -21.22
N LYS A 519 -14.10 34.06 -22.19
CA LYS A 519 -14.45 33.37 -23.44
C LYS A 519 -13.24 33.06 -24.33
N ASP A 520 -12.13 33.79 -24.13
CA ASP A 520 -10.92 33.67 -24.94
C ASP A 520 -9.83 32.86 -24.20
N ILE A 521 -10.11 32.38 -22.98
CA ILE A 521 -9.19 31.53 -22.21
C ILE A 521 -9.52 30.07 -22.54
N GLU A 522 -8.68 29.44 -23.35
CA GLU A 522 -8.80 28.02 -23.68
C GLU A 522 -8.35 27.13 -22.51
N GLU A 523 -8.84 25.89 -22.43
CA GLU A 523 -8.40 24.92 -21.42
C GLU A 523 -6.88 24.67 -21.49
N GLU A 524 -6.31 24.66 -22.68
CA GLU A 524 -4.86 24.51 -22.89
C GLU A 524 -4.06 25.67 -22.29
N ASP A 525 -4.59 26.90 -22.34
CA ASP A 525 -3.96 28.06 -21.68
C ASP A 525 -4.00 27.91 -20.16
N TRP A 526 -5.13 27.41 -19.62
CA TRP A 526 -5.25 27.10 -18.20
C TRP A 526 -4.21 26.06 -17.76
N ASP A 527 -4.15 24.94 -18.46
CA ASP A 527 -3.28 23.82 -18.13
C ASP A 527 -1.80 24.18 -18.24
N THR A 528 -1.41 24.87 -19.32
CA THR A 528 -0.04 25.32 -19.53
C THR A 528 0.42 26.26 -18.42
N VAL A 529 -0.41 27.26 -18.08
CA VAL A 529 -0.04 28.24 -17.04
C VAL A 529 -0.04 27.59 -15.66
N MET A 530 -0.96 26.66 -15.36
CA MET A 530 -0.98 25.90 -14.11
C MET A 530 0.24 24.98 -13.95
N GLU A 531 0.65 24.30 -15.02
CA GLU A 531 1.84 23.44 -15.03
C GLU A 531 3.10 24.25 -14.71
N VAL A 532 3.32 25.35 -15.44
CA VAL A 532 4.53 26.17 -15.29
C VAL A 532 4.52 27.00 -14.00
N ASN A 533 3.43 27.67 -13.64
CA ASN A 533 3.42 28.62 -12.52
C ASN A 533 3.17 27.97 -11.17
N SER A 534 2.52 26.80 -11.12
CA SER A 534 2.11 26.17 -9.86
C SER A 534 2.75 24.81 -9.65
N ARG A 535 2.46 23.84 -10.54
CA ARG A 535 2.91 22.45 -10.36
C ARG A 535 4.43 22.37 -10.38
N SER A 536 5.09 23.04 -11.32
CA SER A 536 6.55 22.98 -11.41
C SER A 536 7.23 23.57 -10.16
N GLN A 537 6.70 24.68 -9.62
CA GLN A 537 7.25 25.31 -8.41
C GLN A 537 7.09 24.42 -7.19
N PHE A 538 5.95 23.71 -7.06
CA PHE A 538 5.76 22.67 -6.04
C PHE A 538 6.80 21.55 -6.17
N VAL A 539 6.98 21.02 -7.38
CA VAL A 539 7.90 19.89 -7.63
C VAL A 539 9.35 20.28 -7.33
N VAL A 540 9.80 21.46 -7.80
CA VAL A 540 11.16 21.95 -7.52
C VAL A 540 11.36 22.23 -6.04
N THR A 541 10.36 22.82 -5.36
CA THR A 541 10.39 23.01 -3.90
C THR A 541 10.56 21.67 -3.19
N LYS A 542 9.70 20.69 -3.50
CA LYS A 542 9.75 19.34 -2.94
C LYS A 542 11.11 18.68 -3.15
N ALA A 543 11.73 18.85 -4.32
CA ALA A 543 13.03 18.28 -4.63
C ALA A 543 14.18 18.93 -3.83
N CYS A 544 14.05 20.19 -3.40
CA CYS A 544 15.05 20.85 -2.56
C CYS A 544 14.95 20.47 -1.07
N LEU A 545 13.76 20.09 -0.59
CA LEU A 545 13.51 19.87 0.85
C LEU A 545 14.40 18.82 1.51
N PRO A 546 14.74 17.66 0.91
CA PRO A 546 15.60 16.67 1.56
C PRO A 546 16.96 17.26 2.00
N GLY A 547 17.58 18.06 1.12
CA GLY A 547 18.85 18.73 1.43
C GLY A 547 18.69 19.83 2.49
N MET A 548 17.64 20.66 2.38
CA MET A 548 17.36 21.71 3.37
C MET A 548 17.10 21.14 4.77
N ARG A 549 16.36 20.03 4.87
CA ARG A 549 16.09 19.31 6.11
C ARG A 549 17.36 18.73 6.72
N ALA A 550 18.19 18.09 5.89
CA ALA A 550 19.42 17.46 6.36
C ALA A 550 20.40 18.46 6.99
N GLN A 551 20.42 19.71 6.51
CA GLN A 551 21.25 20.78 7.06
C GLN A 551 20.54 21.65 8.12
N GLY A 552 19.27 21.35 8.47
CA GLY A 552 18.47 22.13 9.42
C GLY A 552 18.27 23.60 9.03
N TRP A 553 18.39 23.92 7.74
CA TRP A 553 18.36 25.30 7.23
C TRP A 553 17.86 25.34 5.80
N GLY A 554 16.93 26.23 5.49
CA GLY A 554 16.50 26.47 4.11
C GLY A 554 15.70 27.74 3.94
N ARG A 555 15.71 28.32 2.74
CA ARG A 555 14.90 29.49 2.37
C ARG A 555 14.20 29.21 1.05
N VAL A 556 12.87 29.18 1.05
CA VAL A 556 12.06 29.09 -0.16
C VAL A 556 11.36 30.43 -0.37
N ILE A 557 11.66 31.07 -1.49
CA ILE A 557 11.13 32.37 -1.87
C ILE A 557 10.31 32.17 -3.15
N LEU A 558 9.00 32.28 -3.03
CA LEU A 558 8.05 32.15 -4.13
C LEU A 558 7.81 33.52 -4.77
N ILE A 559 8.02 33.65 -6.08
CA ILE A 559 7.65 34.89 -6.78
C ILE A 559 6.21 34.78 -7.27
N GLY A 560 5.31 35.33 -6.45
CA GLY A 560 3.89 35.45 -6.72
C GLY A 560 3.56 36.64 -7.63
N SER A 561 2.44 37.28 -7.36
CA SER A 561 1.99 38.51 -8.03
C SER A 561 0.86 39.13 -7.20
N ILE A 562 0.62 40.43 -7.35
CA ILE A 562 -0.61 41.06 -6.85
C ILE A 562 -1.88 40.34 -7.34
N SER A 563 -1.82 39.67 -8.49
CA SER A 563 -2.93 38.86 -9.02
C SER A 563 -3.35 37.68 -8.15
N SER A 564 -2.55 37.29 -7.16
CA SER A 564 -2.94 36.29 -6.15
C SER A 564 -4.21 36.67 -5.39
N HIS A 565 -4.51 37.96 -5.26
CA HIS A 565 -5.74 38.48 -4.65
C HIS A 565 -6.92 38.60 -5.63
N GLY A 566 -6.85 37.95 -6.79
CA GLY A 566 -7.90 37.94 -7.81
C GLY A 566 -7.91 39.16 -8.75
N GLY A 567 -7.05 40.16 -8.51
CA GLY A 567 -6.91 41.35 -9.36
C GLY A 567 -5.91 41.18 -10.51
N GLY A 568 -5.67 42.27 -11.25
CA GLY A 568 -4.61 42.36 -12.26
C GLY A 568 -5.09 42.20 -13.71
N ILE A 569 -4.13 42.21 -14.63
CA ILE A 569 -4.39 42.43 -16.05
C ILE A 569 -4.32 41.18 -16.93
N ASN A 570 -3.92 40.04 -16.37
CA ASN A 570 -3.52 38.85 -17.13
C ASN A 570 -4.65 37.83 -17.38
N GLY A 571 -5.70 37.82 -16.55
CA GLY A 571 -6.80 36.84 -16.63
C GLY A 571 -6.91 35.94 -15.39
N CYS A 572 -8.05 35.23 -15.27
CA CYS A 572 -8.36 34.42 -14.09
C CYS A 572 -7.43 33.18 -13.95
N HIS A 573 -7.06 32.52 -15.04
CA HIS A 573 -6.13 31.38 -15.05
C HIS A 573 -4.77 31.74 -14.46
N TYR A 574 -4.18 32.88 -14.86
CA TYR A 574 -2.93 33.39 -14.25
C TYR A 574 -3.11 33.73 -12.77
N ALA A 575 -4.19 34.46 -12.41
CA ALA A 575 -4.48 34.82 -11.03
C ALA A 575 -4.61 33.58 -10.12
N ALA A 576 -5.31 32.54 -10.59
CA ALA A 576 -5.45 31.27 -9.89
C ALA A 576 -4.08 30.64 -9.57
N THR A 577 -3.13 30.66 -10.52
CA THR A 577 -1.79 30.12 -10.29
C THR A 577 -1.03 30.86 -9.19
N LYS A 578 -1.17 32.18 -9.12
CA LYS A 578 -0.50 33.02 -8.11
C LYS A 578 -1.19 32.91 -6.74
N GLY A 579 -2.51 32.70 -6.71
CA GLY A 579 -3.24 32.32 -5.50
C GLY A 579 -2.82 30.93 -4.97
N ALA A 580 -2.59 29.98 -5.87
CA ALA A 580 -2.10 28.64 -5.53
C ALA A 580 -0.71 28.71 -4.88
N LEU A 581 0.22 29.51 -5.43
CA LEU A 581 1.54 29.71 -4.82
C LEU A 581 1.46 30.30 -3.40
N SER A 582 0.61 31.30 -3.20
CA SER A 582 0.47 31.96 -1.88
C SER A 582 -0.11 30.99 -0.84
N SER A 583 -1.12 30.21 -1.23
CA SER A 583 -1.72 29.19 -0.36
C SER A 583 -0.75 28.04 -0.06
N MET A 584 -0.01 27.58 -1.08
CA MET A 584 1.03 26.56 -0.94
C MET A 584 2.13 27.04 0.01
N GLY A 585 2.62 28.27 -0.16
CA GLY A 585 3.67 28.85 0.68
C GLY A 585 3.27 28.92 2.15
N LYS A 586 2.05 29.40 2.44
CA LYS A 586 1.49 29.46 3.80
C LYS A 586 1.40 28.07 4.43
N ASN A 587 0.85 27.07 3.73
CA ASN A 587 0.76 25.73 4.27
C ASN A 587 2.15 25.13 4.55
N LEU A 588 3.07 25.18 3.57
CA LEU A 588 4.43 24.66 3.74
C LEU A 588 5.17 25.32 4.90
N SER A 589 4.96 26.62 5.14
CA SER A 589 5.58 27.32 6.26
C SER A 589 5.23 26.70 7.61
N THR A 590 4.00 26.22 7.80
CA THR A 590 3.55 25.62 9.07
C THR A 590 4.20 24.26 9.34
N VAL A 591 4.45 23.49 8.28
CA VAL A 591 5.01 22.13 8.38
C VAL A 591 6.53 22.18 8.49
N LEU A 592 7.19 23.16 7.85
CA LEU A 592 8.64 23.19 7.69
C LEU A 592 9.36 24.13 8.66
N ALA A 593 8.66 25.06 9.33
CA ALA A 593 9.27 26.00 10.26
C ALA A 593 10.05 25.28 11.38
N GLY A 594 9.45 24.21 11.92
CA GLY A 594 10.05 23.33 12.93
C GLY A 594 11.30 22.60 12.45
N GLU A 595 11.64 22.65 11.16
CA GLU A 595 12.80 22.00 10.52
C GLU A 595 13.89 23.01 10.08
N GLY A 596 13.67 24.31 10.28
CA GLY A 596 14.65 25.38 10.00
C GLY A 596 14.53 25.95 8.59
N VAL A 597 13.45 25.58 7.89
CA VAL A 597 13.14 26.01 6.54
C VAL A 597 12.04 27.06 6.57
N THR A 598 12.30 28.22 5.99
CA THR A 598 11.28 29.27 5.83
C THR A 598 10.70 29.24 4.43
N VAL A 599 9.41 29.56 4.31
CA VAL A 599 8.71 29.67 3.03
C VAL A 599 7.94 30.98 3.01
N ASN A 600 8.29 31.87 2.08
CA ASN A 600 7.66 33.19 1.93
C ASN A 600 7.39 33.50 0.46
N ALA A 601 6.47 34.42 0.19
CA ALA A 601 6.17 34.87 -1.16
C ALA A 601 6.34 36.38 -1.32
N ILE A 602 6.93 36.79 -2.44
CA ILE A 602 6.94 38.18 -2.87
C ILE A 602 5.82 38.33 -3.90
N LEU A 603 4.99 39.36 -3.76
CA LEU A 603 3.87 39.63 -4.67
C LEU A 603 4.13 40.95 -5.43
N PRO A 604 4.91 40.94 -6.53
CA PRO A 604 5.16 42.16 -7.28
C PRO A 604 3.92 42.62 -8.06
N ALA A 605 3.79 43.93 -8.23
CA ALA A 605 2.88 44.56 -9.18
C ALA A 605 3.66 45.52 -10.10
N MET A 606 3.33 45.51 -11.39
CA MET A 606 3.79 46.50 -12.37
C MET A 606 5.32 46.69 -12.40
N ILE A 607 6.07 45.59 -12.50
CA ILE A 607 7.55 45.61 -12.61
C ILE A 607 7.98 45.71 -14.08
N GLY A 608 8.72 46.77 -14.41
CA GLY A 608 9.29 46.98 -15.75
C GLY A 608 10.48 46.06 -16.05
N PHE A 609 10.96 46.07 -17.30
CA PHE A 609 12.13 45.27 -17.73
C PHE A 609 11.97 43.74 -17.57
N THR A 610 10.73 43.24 -17.56
CA THR A 610 10.38 41.82 -17.40
C THR A 610 9.85 41.18 -18.67
N ASP A 611 9.91 41.87 -19.81
CA ASP A 611 9.23 41.56 -21.08
C ASP A 611 7.68 41.53 -20.99
N MET A 612 7.09 41.52 -19.79
CA MET A 612 5.64 41.51 -19.55
C MET A 612 4.99 42.89 -19.65
N ILE A 613 5.74 43.97 -19.39
CA ILE A 613 5.25 45.35 -19.43
C ILE A 613 6.06 46.13 -20.47
N PRO A 614 5.40 46.76 -21.46
CA PRO A 614 6.10 47.61 -22.42
C PRO A 614 6.86 48.74 -21.74
N THR A 615 8.07 49.03 -22.20
CA THR A 615 8.84 50.18 -21.73
C THR A 615 8.11 51.48 -22.13
N PRO A 616 7.92 52.44 -21.20
CA PRO A 616 7.37 53.76 -21.53
C PRO A 616 8.19 54.45 -22.63
N LYS A 617 7.51 55.03 -23.62
CA LYS A 617 8.16 55.83 -24.68
C LYS A 617 8.45 57.26 -24.22
N SER A 618 7.61 57.79 -23.33
CA SER A 618 7.79 59.08 -22.64
C SER A 618 7.90 58.87 -21.13
N THR A 619 8.47 59.85 -20.43
CA THR A 619 8.58 59.88 -18.95
C THR A 619 7.70 60.95 -18.31
N THR A 620 6.96 61.74 -19.11
CA THR A 620 6.16 62.87 -18.63
C THR A 620 4.73 62.80 -19.13
N TRP A 621 3.77 63.15 -18.27
CA TRP A 621 2.35 63.34 -18.57
C TRP A 621 1.80 64.49 -17.70
N THR A 622 0.57 64.92 -17.96
CA THR A 622 -0.08 65.98 -17.19
C THR A 622 -1.38 65.49 -16.58
N ASN A 623 -1.94 66.22 -15.61
CA ASN A 623 -3.26 65.91 -15.05
C ASN A 623 -4.40 66.01 -16.08
N LYS A 624 -4.14 66.61 -17.25
CA LYS A 624 -5.10 66.68 -18.37
C LYS A 624 -4.97 65.51 -19.34
N THR A 625 -3.97 64.65 -19.17
CA THR A 625 -3.73 63.50 -20.04
C THR A 625 -4.81 62.45 -19.81
N ASP A 626 -5.55 62.08 -20.85
CA ASP A 626 -6.49 60.97 -20.83
C ASP A 626 -5.70 59.64 -20.79
N LEU A 627 -5.86 58.87 -19.71
CA LEU A 627 -5.16 57.61 -19.53
C LEU A 627 -5.67 56.51 -20.46
N GLU A 628 -6.91 56.56 -20.93
CA GLU A 628 -7.42 55.58 -21.90
C GLU A 628 -6.82 55.80 -23.29
N GLU A 629 -6.70 57.06 -23.73
CA GLU A 629 -6.00 57.40 -24.97
C GLU A 629 -4.49 57.07 -24.86
N LEU A 630 -3.89 57.34 -23.70
CA LEU A 630 -2.48 57.03 -23.45
C LEU A 630 -2.20 55.52 -23.51
N LYS A 631 -3.13 54.66 -23.09
CA LYS A 631 -2.97 53.19 -23.22
C LYS A 631 -2.77 52.73 -24.65
N ALA A 632 -3.38 53.42 -25.63
CA ALA A 632 -3.26 53.07 -27.04
C ALA A 632 -1.91 53.52 -27.64
N THR A 633 -1.37 54.66 -27.20
CA THR A 633 -0.18 55.29 -27.79
C THR A 633 1.13 54.94 -27.05
N ASP A 634 1.07 54.87 -25.72
CA ASP A 634 2.15 54.53 -24.80
C ASP A 634 1.62 53.68 -23.62
N PRO A 635 1.33 52.39 -23.84
CA PRO A 635 0.80 51.50 -22.80
C PRO A 635 1.73 51.38 -21.58
N GLY A 636 3.04 51.49 -21.78
CA GLY A 636 4.02 51.47 -20.69
C GLY A 636 3.85 52.68 -19.78
N LEU A 637 3.77 53.89 -20.35
CA LEU A 637 3.54 55.10 -19.59
C LEU A 637 2.16 55.13 -18.93
N ALA A 638 1.11 54.64 -19.61
CA ALA A 638 -0.22 54.54 -19.03
C ALA A 638 -0.25 53.65 -17.78
N ILE A 639 0.45 52.50 -17.81
CA ILE A 639 0.58 51.63 -16.63
C ILE A 639 1.38 52.37 -15.54
N ALA A 640 2.53 52.97 -15.87
CA ALA A 640 3.35 53.70 -14.92
C ALA A 640 2.59 54.85 -14.22
N ALA A 641 1.79 55.60 -14.98
CA ALA A 641 0.96 56.69 -14.49
C ALA A 641 -0.19 56.19 -13.59
N SER A 642 -0.65 54.95 -13.77
CA SER A 642 -1.66 54.32 -12.92
C SER A 642 -1.13 53.82 -11.57
N VAL A 643 0.19 53.64 -11.44
CA VAL A 643 0.82 53.27 -10.15
C VAL A 643 0.86 54.52 -9.25
N PRO A 644 0.46 54.46 -7.97
CA PRO A 644 0.45 55.63 -7.08
C PRO A 644 1.80 56.32 -6.89
N VAL A 645 2.92 55.58 -6.86
CA VAL A 645 4.28 56.16 -6.86
C VAL A 645 4.73 56.67 -8.24
N ARG A 646 3.86 56.61 -9.25
CA ARG A 646 4.02 57.22 -10.58
C ARG A 646 5.22 56.69 -11.37
N ARG A 647 5.55 55.41 -11.19
CA ARG A 647 6.57 54.71 -11.97
C ARG A 647 6.31 53.21 -11.93
N LEU A 648 6.91 52.49 -12.87
CA LEU A 648 7.04 51.04 -12.76
C LEU A 648 8.01 50.68 -11.63
N GLY A 649 7.77 49.53 -11.00
CA GLY A 649 8.75 48.92 -10.11
C GLY A 649 9.95 48.41 -10.90
N HIS A 650 11.11 48.35 -10.25
CA HIS A 650 12.35 47.87 -10.85
C HIS A 650 12.66 46.44 -10.35
N PRO A 651 13.19 45.53 -11.19
CA PRO A 651 13.55 44.18 -10.75
C PRO A 651 14.44 44.12 -9.50
N GLN A 652 15.35 45.07 -9.34
CA GLN A 652 16.22 45.21 -8.16
C GLN A 652 15.43 45.45 -6.87
N GLU A 653 14.26 46.08 -6.93
CA GLU A 653 13.41 46.25 -5.74
C GLU A 653 12.79 44.92 -5.30
N VAL A 654 12.48 44.03 -6.25
CA VAL A 654 12.10 42.64 -5.95
C VAL A 654 13.28 41.87 -5.34
N ALA A 655 14.48 42.09 -5.89
CA ALA A 655 15.70 41.47 -5.39
C ALA A 655 16.05 41.86 -3.94
N ASN A 656 15.84 43.13 -3.57
CA ASN A 656 16.02 43.59 -2.19
C ASN A 656 15.13 42.80 -1.21
N VAL A 657 13.87 42.57 -1.57
CA VAL A 657 12.94 41.79 -0.74
C VAL A 657 13.36 40.31 -0.70
N ALA A 658 13.82 39.75 -1.82
CA ALA A 658 14.31 38.36 -1.86
C ALA A 658 15.53 38.15 -0.95
N VAL A 659 16.50 39.06 -0.98
CA VAL A 659 17.66 39.02 -0.08
C VAL A 659 17.23 39.18 1.38
N MET A 660 16.31 40.11 1.68
CA MET A 660 15.75 40.25 3.02
C MET A 660 15.11 38.94 3.51
N MET A 661 14.30 38.27 2.69
CA MET A 661 13.69 36.98 3.04
C MET A 661 14.71 35.86 3.22
N ALA A 662 15.78 35.84 2.42
CA ALA A 662 16.86 34.87 2.57
C ALA A 662 17.61 35.04 3.91
N LYS A 663 17.86 36.30 4.32
CA LYS A 663 18.61 36.66 5.52
C LYS A 663 17.75 36.73 6.80
N THR A 664 16.43 36.58 6.72
CA THR A 664 15.54 36.72 7.89
C THR A 664 14.91 35.38 8.24
N GLY A 665 15.64 34.54 9.01
CA GLY A 665 15.16 33.20 9.39
C GLY A 665 13.90 33.18 10.28
N TYR A 666 13.55 34.31 10.89
CA TYR A 666 12.32 34.47 11.68
C TYR A 666 11.07 34.75 10.83
N LEU A 667 11.25 35.15 9.57
CA LEU A 667 10.15 35.43 8.65
C LEU A 667 9.76 34.13 7.93
N THR A 668 8.55 33.62 8.16
CA THR A 668 7.99 32.48 7.43
C THR A 668 6.47 32.61 7.30
N GLY A 669 5.90 32.09 6.21
CA GLY A 669 4.46 32.14 5.93
C GLY A 669 3.93 33.50 5.51
N GLN A 670 4.81 34.43 5.09
CA GLN A 670 4.42 35.79 4.76
C GLN A 670 4.34 36.02 3.24
N ASP A 671 3.32 36.80 2.84
CA ASP A 671 3.20 37.39 1.52
C ASP A 671 3.57 38.88 1.61
N ILE A 672 4.60 39.32 0.89
CA ILE A 672 5.01 40.73 0.84
C ILE A 672 4.54 41.35 -0.48
N LEU A 673 3.54 42.23 -0.39
CA LEU A 673 3.04 43.00 -1.52
C LEU A 673 4.00 44.15 -1.88
N LEU A 674 4.63 44.06 -3.06
CA LEU A 674 5.51 45.10 -3.61
C LEU A 674 4.82 45.77 -4.79
N SER A 675 4.02 46.80 -4.50
CA SER A 675 3.00 47.28 -5.45
C SER A 675 3.03 48.78 -5.78
N GLY A 676 3.97 49.55 -5.22
CA GLY A 676 4.02 50.99 -5.44
C GLY A 676 2.75 51.73 -4.98
N GLY A 677 2.00 51.16 -4.03
CA GLY A 677 0.75 51.69 -3.49
C GLY A 677 -0.53 51.13 -4.11
N LEU A 678 -0.45 50.26 -5.13
CA LEU A 678 -1.61 49.54 -5.64
C LEU A 678 -2.16 48.59 -4.56
N LYS A 679 -3.49 48.52 -4.44
CA LYS A 679 -4.21 47.71 -3.47
C LYS A 679 -4.94 46.58 -4.16
#